data_AF-A0A2N6AJ26-F1
#
_entry.id   AF-A0A2N6AJ26-F1
#
_cell.length_a   1.000
_cell.length_b   1.000
_cell.length_c   1.000
_cell.angle_alpha   90.00
_cell.angle_beta   90.00
_cell.angle_gamma   90.00
#
_symmetry.space_group_name_H-M   'P 1'
#
loop_
_entity.id
_entity.type
_entity.pdbx_description
1 polymer ?
#
loop_
_entity_poly.entity_id
_entity_poly.type
_entity_poly.pdbx_seq_one_letter_code
_entity_poly.pdbx_strand_id
1 'polypeptide(L)'
;MLVLIFLTGCNSDRIDEADMDYEAAEEAVTESGSENNANAIDSKIVEENQDAENQENEKETQVVPLVELSASSEEQINETVNSDQCIIDVGNLIISIPEESFAEPVDFKISTKSITNLNIDGIEVVSPLYVIDNSNAFSSKIIDLSFEFNNEETHYPMAFYYDSQANEIEMIPSCAEDGILKIHTNHFSNIFIAQMSRDQLEKVKSSADIATGFTPGMDDFSFVNRGSYAVPGGHCEGQSVGALWYFKNIRQKNMDDSSTALYHLFDNNDLPFRTPDIWEDDSWLYRFASSVHLDVTKGSYIYAMMYAEDIMDPSGILGKGIDQNNWDAFYMSMALTCRPQLIGIYSGGSSGHAMIAYGIKGNKLYVADPNYPGQERYIEFENGHFKPYSSGTDFTSIDDGDSVAYDEFYYLGEFSTVDEYKVEKRWKEVSEGLLSNEYFPHFQILSNGPNGVIGHYDFIIEVPEGIFPDYTIRVIDSSGAELVLYDRETLEEIERPYHLQPYPDRKTMYLLPVLEEDENWIGFIFEGQRPHDPVRWAGFEWVKVFNDTELMMVSEKNIVGINETTGITAFMESGIDPPDLYWFIDGEAVENYGDKLTFSSGETGFHKIAAKDLDEIVSSEISIEVSEQPVEPVEEITEDQYADIKGTYSCTFWMSGYEAVPWTDFHGDIWYTAEQRRTMAIENAENSYEDYSKLLGQTQIDRDNFGLRISEDGIANITLSDFLGFNTALSEIRDVSFNGGNVTFSMEKRGMTFQGIIQFTATGDGADMYGRISRISPNGSSMYDQYTTYEFEGSKLY
;
A
#
# COMPACT_ATOMS: atom_id res chain seq x y z
N MET A 1 19.26 -14.84 -51.89
CA MET A 1 18.82 -15.83 -50.88
C MET A 1 18.60 -15.02 -49.63
N LEU A 2 17.34 -14.62 -49.38
CA LEU A 2 16.96 -13.75 -48.27
C LEU A 2 17.20 -14.50 -46.96
N VAL A 3 17.90 -13.88 -46.03
CA VAL A 3 17.96 -14.30 -44.62
C VAL A 3 17.12 -13.27 -43.87
N LEU A 4 15.94 -13.71 -43.41
CA LEU A 4 15.19 -13.03 -42.35
C LEU A 4 15.93 -13.33 -41.03
N ILE A 5 16.29 -12.28 -40.29
CA ILE A 5 16.79 -12.38 -38.91
C ILE A 5 15.71 -11.74 -38.03
N PHE A 6 15.33 -12.44 -36.97
CA PHE A 6 14.35 -12.02 -35.98
C PHE A 6 14.93 -10.90 -35.11
N LEU A 7 14.20 -9.79 -34.99
CA LEU A 7 14.35 -8.82 -33.91
C LEU A 7 13.80 -9.48 -32.64
N THR A 8 14.67 -9.92 -31.74
CA THR A 8 14.28 -10.33 -30.37
C THR A 8 14.72 -9.23 -29.42
N GLY A 9 13.89 -8.21 -29.32
CA GLY A 9 14.01 -7.10 -28.38
C GLY A 9 12.72 -6.29 -28.50
N CYS A 10 11.84 -6.40 -27.51
CA CYS A 10 10.54 -5.75 -27.44
C CYS A 10 9.46 -6.42 -28.35
N ASN A 11 9.02 -7.61 -27.92
CA ASN A 11 7.85 -8.30 -28.47
C ASN A 11 6.60 -7.73 -27.78
N SER A 12 5.79 -6.97 -28.52
CA SER A 12 4.47 -6.51 -28.05
C SER A 12 3.46 -7.64 -28.27
N ASP A 13 3.06 -8.32 -27.21
CA ASP A 13 1.82 -9.09 -27.25
C ASP A 13 0.67 -8.08 -27.27
N ARG A 14 0.01 -8.08 -28.41
CA ARG A 14 -1.07 -7.18 -28.80
C ARG A 14 -2.32 -7.55 -27.99
N ILE A 15 -2.66 -6.75 -26.99
CA ILE A 15 -3.99 -6.79 -26.37
C ILE A 15 -4.93 -6.09 -27.35
N ASP A 16 -5.81 -6.85 -27.99
CA ASP A 16 -6.86 -6.31 -28.84
C ASP A 16 -7.81 -5.45 -27.99
N GLU A 17 -8.00 -4.20 -28.41
CA GLU A 17 -8.94 -3.23 -27.87
C GLU A 17 -10.36 -3.81 -27.85
N ALA A 18 -10.95 -3.94 -26.67
CA ALA A 18 -12.38 -4.10 -26.51
C ALA A 18 -12.98 -2.71 -26.21
N ASP A 19 -13.71 -2.17 -27.19
CA ASP A 19 -14.54 -0.98 -27.05
C ASP A 19 -15.45 -1.06 -25.82
N MET A 20 -15.25 -0.18 -24.84
CA MET A 20 -16.21 0.09 -23.77
C MET A 20 -16.88 1.45 -24.02
N ASP A 21 -17.93 1.45 -24.84
CA ASP A 21 -18.92 2.52 -24.86
C ASP A 21 -19.96 2.26 -23.75
N TYR A 22 -19.93 3.08 -22.70
CA TYR A 22 -21.02 3.22 -21.73
C TYR A 22 -21.95 4.35 -22.19
N GLU A 23 -23.16 4.03 -22.67
CA GLU A 23 -24.40 4.77 -22.34
C GLU A 23 -25.68 4.17 -22.96
N ALA A 24 -26.64 3.87 -22.06
CA ALA A 24 -28.11 4.02 -22.15
C ALA A 24 -29.01 3.20 -23.12
N ALA A 25 -29.91 2.44 -22.48
CA ALA A 25 -31.38 2.39 -22.68
C ALA A 25 -32.06 1.11 -23.22
N GLU A 26 -32.97 0.60 -22.36
CA GLU A 26 -34.32 0.03 -22.58
C GLU A 26 -34.62 -1.18 -23.49
N GLU A 27 -35.27 -2.15 -22.83
CA GLU A 27 -36.38 -3.03 -23.24
C GLU A 27 -36.28 -4.04 -24.42
N ALA A 28 -36.53 -5.30 -24.01
CA ALA A 28 -37.21 -6.40 -24.71
C ALA A 28 -36.42 -7.22 -25.75
N VAL A 29 -36.31 -8.55 -25.50
CA VAL A 29 -37.09 -9.59 -26.19
C VAL A 29 -36.61 -11.01 -25.79
N THR A 30 -37.61 -11.82 -25.47
CA THR A 30 -37.77 -13.26 -25.24
C THR A 30 -36.95 -14.30 -26.04
N GLU A 31 -36.68 -15.43 -25.34
CA GLU A 31 -36.78 -16.86 -25.72
C GLU A 31 -36.02 -17.44 -26.94
N SER A 32 -35.12 -18.38 -26.67
CA SER A 32 -35.05 -19.79 -27.17
C SER A 32 -33.65 -20.34 -26.86
N GLY A 33 -33.39 -21.56 -26.39
CA GLY A 33 -34.15 -22.80 -26.40
C GLY A 33 -33.40 -23.86 -27.23
N SER A 34 -32.95 -24.94 -26.56
CA SER A 34 -32.43 -26.22 -27.10
C SER A 34 -30.99 -26.21 -27.67
N GLU A 35 -30.18 -27.27 -27.62
CA GLU A 35 -30.40 -28.68 -27.32
C GLU A 35 -29.05 -29.39 -27.07
N ASN A 36 -29.11 -30.48 -26.29
CA ASN A 36 -28.03 -31.41 -25.95
C ASN A 36 -27.41 -32.12 -27.16
N ASN A 37 -26.13 -32.50 -27.08
CA ASN A 37 -25.74 -33.86 -27.42
C ASN A 37 -24.42 -34.31 -26.77
N ALA A 38 -24.52 -35.45 -26.09
CA ALA A 38 -23.44 -36.20 -25.46
C ALA A 38 -22.53 -36.89 -26.50
N ASN A 39 -21.29 -37.17 -26.11
CA ASN A 39 -20.69 -38.49 -26.30
C ASN A 39 -19.43 -38.67 -25.45
N ALA A 40 -19.48 -39.68 -24.59
CA ALA A 40 -18.35 -40.23 -23.85
C ALA A 40 -17.60 -41.26 -24.70
N ILE A 41 -16.27 -41.17 -24.79
CA ILE A 41 -15.39 -42.27 -25.20
C ILE A 41 -14.08 -42.23 -24.41
N ASP A 42 -13.87 -43.32 -23.65
CA ASP A 42 -12.65 -44.01 -23.21
C ASP A 42 -11.38 -43.24 -22.82
N SER A 43 -11.21 -43.12 -21.51
CA SER A 43 -9.94 -42.95 -20.79
C SER A 43 -9.22 -44.31 -20.67
N LYS A 44 -8.21 -44.55 -21.50
CA LYS A 44 -7.09 -45.47 -21.24
C LYS A 44 -6.04 -45.23 -22.32
N ILE A 45 -4.89 -44.67 -21.93
CA ILE A 45 -3.63 -44.38 -22.64
C ILE A 45 -3.22 -42.92 -22.36
N VAL A 46 -3.04 -42.53 -21.10
CA VAL A 46 -2.24 -41.35 -20.71
C VAL A 46 -1.74 -41.58 -19.28
N GLU A 47 -0.79 -42.50 -19.08
CA GLU A 47 -0.12 -42.61 -17.77
C GLU A 47 1.31 -43.16 -17.86
N GLU A 48 1.93 -43.18 -19.05
CA GLU A 48 3.33 -43.61 -19.22
C GLU A 48 4.24 -42.55 -19.91
N ASN A 49 3.76 -41.32 -20.13
CA ASN A 49 4.55 -40.26 -20.79
C ASN A 49 4.81 -39.00 -19.93
N GLN A 50 4.35 -38.93 -18.68
CA GLN A 50 4.52 -37.72 -17.85
C GLN A 50 5.84 -37.66 -17.06
N ASP A 51 6.59 -38.75 -16.97
CA ASP A 51 7.86 -38.77 -16.21
C ASP A 51 9.10 -38.40 -17.06
N ALA A 52 8.96 -38.25 -18.38
CA ALA A 52 10.06 -37.86 -19.28
C ALA A 52 10.09 -36.36 -19.62
N GLU A 53 8.96 -35.64 -19.51
CA GLU A 53 8.89 -34.20 -19.81
C GLU A 53 9.32 -33.31 -18.63
N ASN A 54 9.36 -33.83 -17.41
CA ASN A 54 9.74 -33.07 -16.21
C ASN A 54 11.25 -33.04 -15.91
N GLN A 55 12.11 -33.58 -16.79
CA GLN A 55 13.58 -33.51 -16.65
C GLN A 55 14.30 -32.67 -17.72
N GLU A 56 13.58 -32.01 -18.64
CA GLU A 56 14.20 -31.19 -19.72
C GLU A 56 14.14 -29.66 -19.52
N ASN A 57 13.50 -29.15 -18.45
CA ASN A 57 13.27 -27.70 -18.29
C ASN A 57 14.14 -26.97 -17.25
N GLU A 58 15.17 -27.60 -16.68
CA GLU A 58 16.29 -26.87 -16.05
C GLU A 58 17.42 -26.64 -17.07
N LYS A 59 17.09 -26.04 -18.22
CA LYS A 59 18.13 -25.35 -18.99
C LYS A 59 18.39 -24.05 -18.27
N GLU A 60 19.43 -24.04 -17.45
CA GLU A 60 20.08 -22.85 -16.93
C GLU A 60 20.22 -21.86 -18.11
N THR A 61 19.35 -20.84 -18.16
CA THR A 61 19.36 -19.85 -19.23
C THR A 61 20.66 -19.09 -19.08
N GLN A 62 21.66 -19.45 -19.88
CA GLN A 62 22.96 -18.81 -19.82
C GLN A 62 22.78 -17.36 -20.24
N VAL A 63 22.82 -16.45 -19.26
CA VAL A 63 22.71 -15.00 -19.50
C VAL A 63 23.90 -14.60 -20.36
N VAL A 64 23.64 -14.26 -21.61
CA VAL A 64 24.67 -13.74 -22.51
C VAL A 64 25.00 -12.33 -22.02
N PRO A 65 26.26 -12.04 -21.69
CA PRO A 65 26.64 -10.71 -21.24
C PRO A 65 26.38 -9.68 -22.35
N LEU A 66 25.86 -8.52 -21.95
CA LEU A 66 25.62 -7.40 -22.85
C LEU A 66 26.93 -6.85 -23.40
N VAL A 67 27.96 -6.78 -22.54
CA VAL A 67 29.31 -6.34 -22.87
C VAL A 67 30.30 -7.47 -22.61
N GLU A 68 30.94 -7.97 -23.65
CA GLU A 68 32.06 -8.91 -23.52
C GLU A 68 33.38 -8.17 -23.43
N LEU A 69 34.20 -8.54 -22.44
CA LEU A 69 35.46 -7.88 -22.13
C LEU A 69 36.65 -8.80 -22.38
N SER A 70 37.77 -8.22 -22.76
CA SER A 70 39.05 -8.93 -22.84
C SER A 70 39.51 -9.41 -21.45
N ALA A 71 40.28 -10.51 -21.42
CA ALA A 71 40.70 -11.17 -20.18
C ALA A 71 41.77 -10.39 -19.39
N SER A 72 42.39 -9.36 -19.98
CA SER A 72 43.49 -8.60 -19.38
C SER A 72 43.18 -7.11 -19.35
N SER A 73 43.36 -6.46 -18.20
CA SER A 73 43.37 -4.99 -18.10
C SER A 73 44.64 -4.43 -18.74
N GLU A 74 44.50 -3.34 -19.51
CA GLU A 74 45.61 -2.78 -20.30
C GLU A 74 46.34 -1.65 -19.56
N GLU A 75 45.61 -0.84 -18.79
CA GLU A 75 46.16 0.31 -18.06
C GLU A 75 45.51 0.42 -16.67
N GLN A 76 46.28 0.82 -15.66
CA GLN A 76 45.78 1.10 -14.31
C GLN A 76 46.46 2.34 -13.74
N ILE A 77 45.66 3.33 -13.36
CA ILE A 77 46.08 4.57 -12.71
C ILE A 77 45.44 4.61 -11.32
N ASN A 78 46.21 5.03 -10.32
CA ASN A 78 45.70 5.32 -8.99
C ASN A 78 46.10 6.76 -8.64
N GLU A 79 45.12 7.61 -8.37
CA GLU A 79 45.32 9.03 -8.08
C GLU A 79 44.50 9.41 -6.84
N THR A 80 45.09 10.15 -5.89
CA THR A 80 44.35 10.67 -4.73
C THR A 80 43.98 12.12 -5.00
N VAL A 81 42.68 12.39 -5.11
CA VAL A 81 42.13 13.72 -5.34
C VAL A 81 41.85 14.38 -3.99
N ASN A 82 42.45 15.55 -3.75
CA ASN A 82 42.24 16.34 -2.54
C ASN A 82 41.24 17.49 -2.82
N SER A 83 41.22 18.51 -1.95
CA SER A 83 40.37 19.70 -2.13
C SER A 83 40.77 20.61 -3.30
N ASP A 84 41.96 20.41 -3.89
CA ASP A 84 42.45 21.21 -5.02
C ASP A 84 41.90 20.70 -6.35
N GLN A 85 41.86 21.58 -7.37
CA GLN A 85 41.53 21.17 -8.74
C GLN A 85 42.48 20.05 -9.22
N CYS A 86 41.92 19.00 -9.82
CA CYS A 86 42.67 17.85 -10.31
C CYS A 86 42.29 17.54 -11.77
N ILE A 87 43.27 17.15 -12.58
CA ILE A 87 43.05 16.63 -13.93
C ILE A 87 43.69 15.24 -13.98
N ILE A 88 42.89 14.23 -14.32
CA ILE A 88 43.34 12.86 -14.50
C ILE A 88 43.27 12.51 -15.99
N ASP A 89 44.39 12.06 -16.55
CA ASP A 89 44.53 11.72 -17.97
C ASP A 89 44.75 10.21 -18.11
N VAL A 90 43.83 9.52 -18.79
CA VAL A 90 43.82 8.06 -18.99
C VAL A 90 43.54 7.73 -20.46
N GLY A 91 44.60 7.70 -21.26
CA GLY A 91 44.52 7.38 -22.69
C GLY A 91 43.76 8.48 -23.45
N ASN A 92 42.54 8.18 -23.91
CA ASN A 92 41.67 9.14 -24.59
C ASN A 92 40.68 9.83 -23.64
N LEU A 93 40.66 9.49 -22.35
CA LEU A 93 39.76 10.07 -21.34
C LEU A 93 40.50 11.09 -20.49
N ILE A 94 39.98 12.31 -20.45
CA ILE A 94 40.40 13.38 -19.53
C ILE A 94 39.26 13.60 -18.52
N ILE A 95 39.58 13.51 -17.23
CA ILE A 95 38.67 13.81 -16.12
C ILE A 95 39.15 15.10 -15.45
N SER A 96 38.32 16.16 -15.49
CA SER A 96 38.60 17.45 -14.87
C SER A 96 37.70 17.64 -13.65
N ILE A 97 38.31 17.55 -12.46
CA ILE A 97 37.63 17.64 -11.17
C ILE A 97 37.87 19.05 -10.60
N PRO A 98 36.80 19.87 -10.43
CA PRO A 98 36.94 21.19 -9.84
C PRO A 98 37.45 21.15 -8.39
N GLU A 99 38.02 22.27 -7.92
CA GLU A 99 38.36 22.44 -6.50
C GLU A 99 37.12 22.26 -5.60
N GLU A 100 37.29 21.70 -4.40
CA GLU A 100 36.24 21.46 -3.41
C GLU A 100 35.09 20.55 -3.88
N SER A 101 35.32 19.76 -4.93
CA SER A 101 34.38 18.74 -5.43
C SER A 101 34.07 17.65 -4.39
N PHE A 102 35.00 17.41 -3.44
CA PHE A 102 34.85 16.45 -2.36
C PHE A 102 35.22 17.10 -1.02
N ALA A 103 34.47 16.78 0.04
CA ALA A 103 34.72 17.30 1.38
C ALA A 103 35.97 16.68 2.04
N GLU A 104 36.26 15.43 1.69
CA GLU A 104 37.42 14.66 2.14
C GLU A 104 38.20 14.16 0.91
N PRO A 105 39.50 13.85 1.04
CA PRO A 105 40.26 13.25 -0.06
C PRO A 105 39.63 11.94 -0.56
N VAL A 106 39.57 11.78 -1.88
CA VAL A 106 39.01 10.60 -2.56
C VAL A 106 40.07 9.93 -3.40
N ASP A 107 40.27 8.63 -3.20
CA ASP A 107 41.16 7.81 -4.02
C ASP A 107 40.43 7.33 -5.27
N PHE A 108 40.95 7.70 -6.43
CA PHE A 108 40.52 7.23 -7.74
C PHE A 108 41.39 6.08 -8.20
N LYS A 109 40.76 4.99 -8.63
CA LYS A 109 41.40 3.87 -9.31
C LYS A 109 40.74 3.70 -10.66
N ILE A 110 41.49 3.95 -11.71
CA ILE A 110 40.99 3.89 -13.08
C ILE A 110 41.72 2.78 -13.81
N SER A 111 40.97 1.90 -14.47
CA SER A 111 41.55 0.89 -15.34
C SER A 111 40.77 0.75 -16.64
N THR A 112 41.42 0.22 -17.67
CA THR A 112 40.81 0.01 -18.98
C THR A 112 40.70 -1.48 -19.32
N LYS A 113 39.59 -1.85 -19.96
CA LYS A 113 39.37 -3.18 -20.55
C LYS A 113 38.84 -3.02 -21.96
N SER A 114 39.45 -3.70 -22.92
CA SER A 114 38.95 -3.69 -24.30
C SER A 114 37.62 -4.44 -24.38
N ILE A 115 36.63 -3.82 -25.01
CA ILE A 115 35.32 -4.43 -25.29
C ILE A 115 35.47 -5.25 -26.57
N THR A 116 35.27 -6.58 -26.49
CA THR A 116 35.43 -7.49 -27.63
C THR A 116 34.13 -7.68 -28.40
N ASN A 117 33.00 -7.49 -27.72
CA ASN A 117 31.67 -7.57 -28.31
C ASN A 117 30.71 -6.71 -27.48
N LEU A 118 29.82 -5.99 -28.15
CA LEU A 118 28.65 -5.36 -27.55
C LEU A 118 27.44 -6.01 -28.21
N ASN A 119 26.62 -6.71 -27.44
CA ASN A 119 25.49 -7.48 -27.95
C ASN A 119 24.27 -6.57 -28.22
N ILE A 120 24.50 -5.51 -29.00
CA ILE A 120 23.50 -4.52 -29.38
C ILE A 120 23.67 -4.22 -30.87
N ASP A 121 22.64 -4.54 -31.65
CA ASP A 121 22.69 -4.39 -33.10
C ASP A 121 22.80 -2.92 -33.53
N GLY A 122 23.65 -2.65 -34.53
CA GLY A 122 23.78 -1.33 -35.14
C GLY A 122 24.68 -0.34 -34.40
N ILE A 123 25.29 -0.76 -33.29
CA ILE A 123 26.23 0.04 -32.50
C ILE A 123 27.66 -0.45 -32.66
N GLU A 124 28.58 0.50 -32.83
CA GLU A 124 30.02 0.25 -32.83
C GLU A 124 30.67 0.89 -31.60
N VAL A 125 31.38 0.10 -30.81
CA VAL A 125 32.16 0.60 -29.68
C VAL A 125 33.45 1.25 -30.19
N VAL A 126 33.72 2.48 -29.76
CA VAL A 126 34.88 3.28 -30.20
C VAL A 126 35.89 3.59 -29.10
N SER A 127 35.63 3.14 -27.87
CA SER A 127 36.55 3.24 -26.74
C SER A 127 36.69 1.91 -25.99
N PRO A 128 37.73 1.71 -25.17
CA PRO A 128 37.70 0.67 -24.15
C PRO A 128 36.59 0.97 -23.11
N LEU A 129 36.28 -0.03 -22.28
CA LEU A 129 35.57 0.19 -21.03
C LEU A 129 36.52 0.79 -20.01
N TYR A 130 36.20 1.99 -19.53
CA TYR A 130 36.85 2.64 -18.40
C TYR A 130 36.16 2.20 -17.11
N VAL A 131 36.89 1.52 -16.24
CA VAL A 131 36.45 1.13 -14.89
C VAL A 131 36.98 2.17 -13.93
N ILE A 132 36.11 3.02 -13.42
CA ILE A 132 36.46 4.13 -12.52
C ILE A 132 35.88 3.83 -11.14
N ASP A 133 36.76 3.49 -10.18
CA ASP A 133 36.41 3.30 -8.78
C ASP A 133 36.90 4.49 -7.97
N ASN A 134 35.95 5.25 -7.41
CA ASN A 134 36.20 6.34 -6.48
C ASN A 134 35.56 6.08 -5.10
N SER A 135 35.37 4.80 -4.75
CA SER A 135 34.67 4.36 -3.53
C SER A 135 33.24 4.89 -3.41
N ASN A 136 32.54 5.07 -4.54
CA ASN A 136 31.18 5.62 -4.65
C ASN A 136 31.04 7.03 -4.04
N ALA A 137 32.12 7.81 -4.01
CA ALA A 137 32.06 9.19 -3.53
C ALA A 137 31.28 10.06 -4.53
N PHE A 138 30.24 10.76 -4.04
CA PHE A 138 29.48 11.71 -4.85
C PHE A 138 30.10 13.10 -4.76
N SER A 139 30.24 13.77 -5.91
CA SER A 139 30.80 15.11 -5.95
C SER A 139 29.75 16.18 -5.65
N SER A 140 30.14 17.18 -4.87
CA SER A 140 29.33 18.38 -4.60
C SER A 140 29.30 19.37 -5.77
N LYS A 141 30.21 19.20 -6.74
CA LYS A 141 30.33 19.98 -7.97
C LYS A 141 30.29 19.03 -9.17
N ILE A 142 30.03 19.59 -10.35
CA ILE A 142 30.05 18.81 -11.59
C ILE A 142 31.50 18.55 -11.99
N ILE A 143 31.78 17.32 -12.40
CA ILE A 143 33.04 16.86 -12.95
C ILE A 143 32.88 16.72 -14.46
N ASP A 144 33.85 17.25 -15.21
CA ASP A 144 33.85 17.18 -16.67
C ASP A 144 34.68 15.99 -17.14
N LEU A 145 34.09 15.19 -18.02
CA LEU A 145 34.76 14.13 -18.75
C LEU A 145 34.84 14.54 -20.22
N SER A 146 36.03 14.49 -20.77
CA SER A 146 36.27 14.72 -22.20
C SER A 146 36.92 13.49 -22.80
N PHE A 147 36.33 12.99 -23.86
CA PHE A 147 36.85 11.83 -24.58
C PHE A 147 37.25 12.20 -25.99
N GLU A 148 38.52 11.94 -26.32
CA GLU A 148 39.00 12.06 -27.69
C GLU A 148 38.61 10.82 -28.49
N PHE A 149 37.93 11.03 -29.62
CA PHE A 149 37.55 9.93 -30.51
C PHE A 149 37.61 10.38 -31.97
N ASN A 150 37.78 9.41 -32.86
CA ASN A 150 37.74 9.67 -34.30
C ASN A 150 36.27 9.80 -34.73
N ASN A 151 35.71 11.02 -34.64
CA ASN A 151 34.37 11.27 -35.10
C ASN A 151 34.33 11.34 -36.63
N GLU A 152 33.67 10.38 -37.27
CA GLU A 152 33.25 10.55 -38.66
C GLU A 152 31.92 11.33 -38.65
N GLU A 153 31.80 12.41 -39.44
CA GLU A 153 30.58 13.25 -39.52
C GLU A 153 29.29 12.43 -39.79
N THR A 154 29.43 11.22 -40.33
CA THR A 154 28.36 10.27 -40.64
C THR A 154 27.86 9.45 -39.45
N HIS A 155 28.44 9.62 -38.27
CA HIS A 155 28.09 8.88 -37.06
C HIS A 155 27.56 9.80 -35.96
N TYR A 156 26.73 9.22 -35.09
CA TYR A 156 26.23 9.82 -33.87
C TYR A 156 26.92 9.14 -32.67
N PRO A 157 27.85 9.82 -31.99
CA PRO A 157 28.59 9.29 -30.84
C PRO A 157 27.80 9.46 -29.55
N MET A 158 27.96 8.51 -28.62
CA MET A 158 27.24 8.47 -27.35
C MET A 158 28.12 7.83 -26.28
N ALA A 159 27.96 8.28 -25.04
CA ALA A 159 28.56 7.63 -23.89
C ALA A 159 27.53 6.83 -23.11
N PHE A 160 27.97 5.73 -22.51
CA PHE A 160 27.14 4.84 -21.73
C PHE A 160 27.79 4.55 -20.39
N TYR A 161 27.00 4.60 -19.33
CA TYR A 161 27.30 3.87 -18.11
C TYR A 161 27.03 2.38 -18.34
N TYR A 162 27.84 1.52 -17.71
CA TYR A 162 27.67 0.07 -17.72
C TYR A 162 27.72 -0.50 -16.31
N ASP A 163 26.58 -1.02 -15.86
CA ASP A 163 26.50 -1.81 -14.65
C ASP A 163 26.74 -3.29 -14.99
N SER A 164 27.94 -3.76 -14.64
CA SER A 164 28.32 -5.16 -14.83
C SER A 164 27.57 -6.15 -13.93
N GLN A 165 26.97 -5.71 -12.83
CA GLN A 165 26.19 -6.56 -11.93
C GLN A 165 24.78 -6.76 -12.46
N ALA A 166 24.12 -5.69 -12.89
CA ALA A 166 22.81 -5.74 -13.52
C ALA A 166 22.87 -6.20 -14.99
N ASN A 167 24.05 -6.14 -15.62
CA ASN A 167 24.25 -6.36 -17.05
C ASN A 167 23.43 -5.36 -17.89
N GLU A 168 23.43 -4.10 -17.46
CA GLU A 168 22.62 -3.01 -18.01
C GLU A 168 23.52 -1.85 -18.45
N ILE A 169 23.05 -1.09 -19.43
CA ILE A 169 23.66 0.18 -19.85
C ILE A 169 22.70 1.33 -19.65
N GLU A 170 23.21 2.54 -19.48
CA GLU A 170 22.44 3.78 -19.49
C GLU A 170 23.15 4.80 -20.38
N MET A 171 22.43 5.42 -21.31
CA MET A 171 23.00 6.47 -22.16
C MET A 171 23.14 7.77 -21.36
N ILE A 172 24.35 8.33 -21.37
CA ILE A 172 24.70 9.57 -20.67
C ILE A 172 24.44 10.75 -21.60
N PRO A 173 23.75 11.82 -21.14
CA PRO A 173 23.64 13.05 -21.90
C PRO A 173 25.04 13.57 -22.23
N SER A 174 25.32 13.71 -23.52
CA SER A 174 26.65 14.06 -24.01
C SER A 174 26.57 15.03 -25.18
N CYS A 175 27.64 15.81 -25.36
CA CYS A 175 27.81 16.76 -26.46
C CYS A 175 29.08 16.42 -27.23
N ALA A 176 28.98 16.31 -28.55
CA ALA A 176 30.12 16.03 -29.41
C ALA A 176 30.49 17.27 -30.23
N GLU A 177 31.73 17.73 -30.10
CA GLU A 177 32.29 18.85 -30.86
C GLU A 177 33.75 18.57 -31.22
N ASP A 178 34.14 18.78 -32.49
CA ASP A 178 35.52 18.68 -32.97
C ASP A 178 36.28 17.39 -32.60
N GLY A 179 35.58 16.24 -32.54
CA GLY A 179 36.17 14.94 -32.19
C GLY A 179 36.35 14.72 -30.68
N ILE A 180 35.75 15.58 -29.86
CA ILE A 180 35.70 15.45 -28.41
C ILE A 180 34.24 15.22 -28.00
N LEU A 181 34.01 14.15 -27.23
CA LEU A 181 32.73 13.90 -26.58
C LEU A 181 32.84 14.39 -25.13
N LYS A 182 32.05 15.39 -24.78
CA LYS A 182 31.95 15.94 -23.43
C LYS A 182 30.77 15.33 -22.69
N ILE A 183 31.02 15.01 -21.43
CA ILE A 183 30.05 14.50 -20.46
C ILE A 183 30.25 15.27 -19.17
N HIS A 184 29.17 15.63 -18.52
CA HIS A 184 29.18 16.14 -17.15
C HIS A 184 28.77 14.99 -16.22
N THR A 185 29.22 14.96 -14.97
CA THR A 185 28.69 14.04 -13.97
C THR A 185 29.09 14.44 -12.56
N ASN A 186 28.36 13.94 -11.56
CA ASN A 186 28.75 14.04 -10.15
C ASN A 186 29.14 12.68 -9.57
N HIS A 187 29.08 11.60 -10.36
CA HIS A 187 29.39 10.25 -9.92
C HIS A 187 30.05 9.44 -11.03
N PHE A 188 30.65 8.32 -10.65
CA PHE A 188 31.32 7.42 -11.58
C PHE A 188 30.71 6.03 -11.54
N SER A 189 30.56 5.46 -12.73
CA SER A 189 30.36 4.03 -12.96
C SER A 189 31.34 3.60 -14.06
N ASN A 190 31.25 2.35 -14.55
CA ASN A 190 32.02 1.99 -15.73
C ASN A 190 31.48 2.75 -16.94
N ILE A 191 32.36 3.32 -17.76
CA ILE A 191 31.97 4.16 -18.90
C ILE A 191 32.61 3.64 -20.17
N PHE A 192 31.88 3.66 -21.28
CA PHE A 192 32.44 3.49 -22.62
C PHE A 192 31.71 4.38 -23.63
N ILE A 193 32.32 4.57 -24.80
CA ILE A 193 31.74 5.29 -25.93
C ILE A 193 31.43 4.32 -27.04
N ALA A 194 30.25 4.52 -27.61
CA ALA A 194 29.85 3.87 -28.84
C ALA A 194 29.25 4.87 -29.82
N GLN A 195 29.08 4.44 -31.05
CA GLN A 195 28.51 5.25 -32.11
C GLN A 195 27.53 4.44 -32.97
N MET A 196 26.57 5.13 -33.56
CA MET A 196 25.68 4.58 -34.58
C MET A 196 25.76 5.44 -35.84
N SER A 197 25.75 4.83 -37.02
CA SER A 197 25.71 5.61 -38.26
C SER A 197 24.37 6.34 -38.39
N ARG A 198 24.37 7.56 -38.93
CA ARG A 198 23.13 8.33 -39.10
C ARG A 198 22.10 7.59 -39.97
N ASP A 199 22.55 6.84 -40.97
CA ASP A 199 21.68 5.99 -41.80
C ASP A 199 21.03 4.85 -40.99
N GLN A 200 21.73 4.28 -40.00
CA GLN A 200 21.16 3.30 -39.07
C GLN A 200 20.15 3.96 -38.15
N LEU A 201 20.49 5.12 -37.58
CA LEU A 201 19.59 5.89 -36.72
C LEU A 201 18.28 6.24 -37.45
N GLU A 202 18.35 6.71 -38.71
CA GLU A 202 17.16 6.99 -39.51
C GLU A 202 16.34 5.73 -39.85
N LYS A 203 16.99 4.56 -39.98
CA LYS A 203 16.27 3.28 -40.14
C LYS A 203 15.55 2.90 -38.86
N VAL A 204 16.22 3.02 -37.71
CA VAL A 204 15.62 2.77 -36.39
C VAL A 204 14.41 3.69 -36.21
N LYS A 205 14.56 4.98 -36.50
CA LYS A 205 13.50 6.00 -36.53
C LYS A 205 12.29 5.69 -37.40
N SER A 206 12.50 4.99 -38.51
CA SER A 206 11.44 4.69 -39.47
C SER A 206 10.85 3.28 -39.32
N SER A 207 11.40 2.46 -38.43
CA SER A 207 11.09 1.03 -38.37
C SER A 207 9.94 0.66 -37.42
N ALA A 208 9.72 1.39 -36.33
CA ALA A 208 8.64 1.13 -35.39
C ALA A 208 8.41 2.30 -34.43
N ASP A 209 7.24 2.30 -33.79
CA ASP A 209 7.02 3.05 -32.55
C ASP A 209 7.83 2.39 -31.42
N ILE A 210 8.32 3.18 -30.46
CA ILE A 210 9.03 2.70 -29.27
C ILE A 210 8.10 2.79 -28.06
N ALA A 211 7.98 1.69 -27.31
CA ALA A 211 7.33 1.65 -26.01
C ALA A 211 8.29 1.03 -24.99
N THR A 212 8.42 1.67 -23.84
CA THR A 212 9.35 1.22 -22.78
C THR A 212 8.68 0.32 -21.73
N GLY A 213 7.37 0.14 -21.83
CA GLY A 213 6.55 -0.57 -20.84
C GLY A 213 6.05 0.32 -19.70
N PHE A 214 6.61 1.52 -19.52
CA PHE A 214 6.10 2.49 -18.55
C PHE A 214 4.76 3.07 -19.03
N THR A 215 3.75 3.02 -18.17
CA THR A 215 2.36 3.37 -18.46
C THR A 215 1.84 4.38 -17.42
N PRO A 216 1.52 5.63 -17.82
CA PRO A 216 0.81 6.57 -16.94
C PRO A 216 -0.50 5.97 -16.43
N GLY A 217 -0.77 6.13 -15.13
CA GLY A 217 -1.94 5.55 -14.44
C GLY A 217 -1.67 4.17 -13.86
N MET A 218 -0.44 3.66 -14.05
CA MET A 218 0.03 2.42 -13.44
C MET A 218 1.40 2.63 -12.79
N ASP A 219 2.32 3.28 -13.51
CA ASP A 219 3.72 3.35 -13.12
C ASP A 219 4.14 4.74 -12.61
N ASP A 220 3.24 5.72 -12.64
CA ASP A 220 3.37 7.05 -12.02
C ASP A 220 2.59 7.14 -10.69
N PHE A 221 2.68 8.29 -10.03
CA PHE A 221 1.98 8.54 -8.76
C PHE A 221 0.49 8.84 -9.00
N SER A 222 -0.36 8.49 -8.03
CA SER A 222 -1.81 8.82 -8.00
C SER A 222 -2.09 10.32 -7.83
N PHE A 223 -1.16 11.05 -7.23
CA PHE A 223 -1.36 12.43 -6.81
C PHE A 223 -0.66 13.45 -7.71
N VAL A 224 -1.35 14.57 -7.94
CA VAL A 224 -0.82 15.71 -8.68
C VAL A 224 0.32 16.39 -7.92
N ASN A 225 1.30 16.91 -8.65
CA ASN A 225 2.35 17.76 -8.11
C ASN A 225 1.80 19.11 -7.60
N ARG A 226 1.32 19.18 -6.35
CA ARG A 226 0.89 20.44 -5.70
C ARG A 226 2.00 21.11 -4.88
N GLY A 227 3.17 20.48 -4.81
CA GLY A 227 4.23 20.86 -3.87
C GLY A 227 3.87 20.53 -2.42
N SER A 228 4.85 20.70 -1.54
CA SER A 228 4.69 20.42 -0.12
C SER A 228 5.30 21.53 0.73
N TYR A 229 5.12 21.45 2.04
CA TYR A 229 5.79 22.33 2.99
C TYR A 229 7.31 22.36 2.79
N ALA A 230 7.90 21.21 2.45
CA ALA A 230 9.33 21.09 2.22
C ALA A 230 9.74 21.73 0.87
N VAL A 231 8.91 21.58 -0.16
CA VAL A 231 9.15 21.96 -1.56
C VAL A 231 7.90 22.64 -2.15
N PRO A 232 7.68 23.95 -1.88
CA PRO A 232 6.42 24.63 -2.11
C PRO A 232 6.13 24.91 -3.57
N GLY A 233 7.17 25.02 -4.39
CA GLY A 233 7.06 25.24 -5.84
C GLY A 233 6.81 23.96 -6.65
N GLY A 234 6.51 22.84 -5.98
CA GLY A 234 6.36 21.54 -6.61
C GLY A 234 7.52 20.59 -6.32
N HIS A 235 7.26 19.30 -6.47
CA HIS A 235 8.20 18.20 -6.37
C HIS A 235 8.22 17.35 -7.65
N CYS A 236 7.96 17.96 -8.81
CA CYS A 236 7.89 17.31 -10.12
C CYS A 236 9.08 16.38 -10.42
N GLU A 237 10.29 16.81 -10.09
CA GLU A 237 11.47 15.98 -10.27
C GLU A 237 11.50 14.79 -9.30
N GLY A 238 11.05 14.98 -8.06
CA GLY A 238 10.99 13.89 -7.11
C GLY A 238 9.95 12.84 -7.46
N GLN A 239 8.80 13.27 -8.02
CA GLN A 239 7.83 12.35 -8.61
C GLN A 239 8.41 11.65 -9.84
N SER A 240 9.03 12.37 -10.77
CA SER A 240 9.56 11.76 -12.00
C SER A 240 10.69 10.77 -11.72
N VAL A 241 11.66 11.16 -10.90
CA VAL A 241 12.79 10.32 -10.49
C VAL A 241 12.34 9.15 -9.62
N GLY A 242 11.43 9.40 -8.67
CA GLY A 242 10.87 8.36 -7.81
C GLY A 242 10.13 7.29 -8.60
N ALA A 243 9.30 7.69 -9.57
CA ALA A 243 8.58 6.78 -10.45
C ALA A 243 9.52 6.01 -11.40
N LEU A 244 10.52 6.67 -11.99
CA LEU A 244 11.56 5.98 -12.77
C LEU A 244 12.29 4.92 -11.95
N TRP A 245 12.70 5.26 -10.72
CA TRP A 245 13.42 4.34 -9.84
C TRP A 245 12.56 3.14 -9.47
N TYR A 246 11.30 3.40 -9.09
CA TYR A 246 10.35 2.35 -8.76
C TYR A 246 10.08 1.45 -9.97
N PHE A 247 9.92 2.04 -11.16
CA PHE A 247 9.71 1.30 -12.39
C PHE A 247 10.86 0.34 -12.68
N LYS A 248 12.09 0.85 -12.75
CA LYS A 248 13.32 0.06 -13.00
C LYS A 248 13.52 -1.04 -11.96
N ASN A 249 13.38 -0.70 -10.67
CA ASN A 249 13.84 -1.59 -9.60
C ASN A 249 12.79 -2.61 -9.14
N ILE A 250 11.51 -2.27 -9.25
CA ILE A 250 10.39 -3.04 -8.69
C ILE A 250 9.41 -3.46 -9.79
N ARG A 251 8.82 -2.49 -10.51
CA ARG A 251 7.72 -2.75 -11.45
C ARG A 251 8.13 -3.61 -12.64
N GLN A 252 9.26 -3.30 -13.28
CA GLN A 252 9.70 -3.94 -14.53
C GLN A 252 9.94 -5.45 -14.35
N LYS A 253 10.30 -5.88 -13.13
CA LYS A 253 10.49 -7.30 -12.79
C LYS A 253 9.18 -8.04 -12.53
N ASN A 254 8.06 -7.32 -12.40
CA ASN A 254 6.75 -7.82 -12.01
C ASN A 254 5.63 -7.24 -12.89
N MET A 255 5.89 -7.01 -14.18
CA MET A 255 4.96 -6.33 -15.09
C MET A 255 3.56 -6.95 -15.13
N ASP A 256 3.45 -8.28 -14.94
CA ASP A 256 2.18 -9.03 -14.94
C ASP A 256 1.39 -8.91 -13.63
N ASP A 257 1.99 -8.41 -12.56
CA ASP A 257 1.35 -8.26 -11.25
C ASP A 257 0.87 -6.81 -11.04
N SER A 258 -0.42 -6.59 -11.20
CA SER A 258 -1.03 -5.27 -11.01
C SER A 258 -0.90 -4.74 -9.58
N SER A 259 -0.66 -5.60 -8.57
CA SER A 259 -0.42 -5.15 -7.20
C SER A 259 0.92 -4.44 -7.01
N THR A 260 1.80 -4.51 -8.03
CA THR A 260 3.07 -3.79 -8.07
C THR A 260 2.99 -2.46 -8.83
N ALA A 261 1.82 -2.06 -9.33
CA ALA A 261 1.61 -0.72 -9.88
C ALA A 261 1.94 0.33 -8.81
N LEU A 262 2.66 1.39 -9.17
CA LEU A 262 2.93 2.50 -8.24
C LEU A 262 1.65 3.30 -7.97
N TYR A 263 0.81 3.42 -9.00
CA TYR A 263 -0.46 4.09 -8.93
C TYR A 263 -1.36 3.41 -7.89
N HIS A 264 -1.80 4.16 -6.87
CA HIS A 264 -2.54 3.67 -5.70
C HIS A 264 -1.85 2.63 -4.81
N LEU A 265 -0.53 2.38 -4.97
CA LEU A 265 0.19 1.36 -4.17
C LEU A 265 0.03 1.60 -2.66
N PHE A 266 0.25 2.83 -2.24
CA PHE A 266 0.10 3.30 -0.86
C PHE A 266 -1.09 4.25 -0.74
N ASP A 267 -2.17 3.97 -1.48
CA ASP A 267 -3.45 4.63 -1.23
C ASP A 267 -3.76 4.51 0.26
N ASN A 268 -3.84 5.67 0.92
CA ASN A 268 -4.02 5.76 2.36
C ASN A 268 -2.94 5.09 3.24
N ASN A 269 -1.68 5.09 2.82
CA ASN A 269 -0.57 4.41 3.53
C ASN A 269 -0.87 2.94 3.89
N ASP A 270 -1.65 2.25 3.06
CA ASP A 270 -2.04 0.84 3.22
C ASP A 270 -2.91 0.55 4.46
N LEU A 271 -3.74 1.51 4.88
CA LEU A 271 -4.83 1.27 5.83
C LEU A 271 -5.87 0.28 5.27
N PRO A 272 -6.68 -0.39 6.13
CA PRO A 272 -7.62 -1.43 5.71
C PRO A 272 -8.78 -0.94 4.82
N PHE A 273 -8.88 0.38 4.59
CA PHE A 273 -9.84 1.01 3.70
C PHE A 273 -9.11 1.92 2.71
N ARG A 274 -9.67 2.04 1.51
CA ARG A 274 -9.13 2.82 0.40
C ARG A 274 -9.82 4.17 0.31
N THR A 275 -9.08 5.20 -0.08
CA THR A 275 -9.53 6.60 -0.19
C THR A 275 -8.94 7.23 -1.45
N PRO A 276 -9.18 6.65 -2.65
CA PRO A 276 -8.48 7.02 -3.89
C PRO A 276 -8.68 8.47 -4.33
N ASP A 277 -9.70 9.16 -3.80
CA ASP A 277 -10.01 10.56 -4.08
C ASP A 277 -9.36 11.54 -3.08
N ILE A 278 -8.69 11.04 -2.02
CA ILE A 278 -8.10 11.82 -0.93
C ILE A 278 -6.57 11.70 -0.97
N TRP A 279 -5.96 12.26 -2.01
CA TRP A 279 -4.51 12.20 -2.20
C TRP A 279 -3.70 12.72 -0.99
N GLU A 280 -4.28 13.58 -0.14
CA GLU A 280 -3.62 14.10 1.06
C GLU A 280 -3.21 12.99 2.03
N ASP A 281 -3.88 11.83 2.01
CA ASP A 281 -3.59 10.70 2.88
C ASP A 281 -2.59 9.68 2.32
N ASP A 282 -2.19 9.82 1.04
CA ASP A 282 -1.04 9.15 0.40
C ASP A 282 0.31 9.70 0.93
N SER A 283 0.33 10.02 2.22
CA SER A 283 1.30 10.86 2.90
C SER A 283 2.73 10.32 2.80
N TRP A 284 2.90 9.00 2.79
CA TRP A 284 4.21 8.36 2.67
C TRP A 284 4.82 8.58 1.30
N LEU A 285 4.04 8.37 0.23
CA LEU A 285 4.52 8.59 -1.14
C LEU A 285 4.66 10.08 -1.45
N TYR A 286 3.78 10.94 -0.91
CA TYR A 286 3.88 12.39 -1.08
C TYR A 286 5.17 12.96 -0.44
N ARG A 287 5.49 12.48 0.76
CA ARG A 287 6.75 12.82 1.45
C ARG A 287 7.96 12.18 0.76
N PHE A 288 7.85 10.97 0.23
CA PHE A 288 8.90 10.33 -0.58
C PHE A 288 9.25 11.20 -1.78
N ALA A 289 8.26 11.57 -2.61
CA ALA A 289 8.48 12.44 -3.77
C ALA A 289 9.13 13.77 -3.36
N SER A 290 8.65 14.40 -2.29
CA SER A 290 9.25 15.63 -1.77
C SER A 290 10.72 15.47 -1.32
N SER A 291 11.03 14.35 -0.66
CA SER A 291 12.36 14.07 -0.12
C SER A 291 13.35 13.75 -1.24
N VAL A 292 12.91 12.93 -2.22
CA VAL A 292 13.68 12.66 -3.43
C VAL A 292 13.98 13.97 -4.16
N HIS A 293 12.97 14.84 -4.35
CA HIS A 293 13.17 16.14 -4.98
C HIS A 293 14.29 16.94 -4.29
N LEU A 294 14.26 17.06 -2.96
CA LEU A 294 15.30 17.77 -2.21
C LEU A 294 16.69 17.15 -2.35
N ASP A 295 16.76 15.82 -2.44
CA ASP A 295 18.01 15.06 -2.54
C ASP A 295 18.68 15.17 -3.92
N VAL A 296 17.89 15.37 -4.99
CA VAL A 296 18.34 15.24 -6.39
C VAL A 296 18.36 16.56 -7.18
N THR A 297 17.43 17.50 -6.92
CA THR A 297 17.21 18.69 -7.78
C THR A 297 18.43 19.58 -7.94
N LYS A 298 19.30 19.67 -6.93
CA LYS A 298 20.54 20.47 -7.05
C LYS A 298 21.51 19.89 -8.08
N GLY A 299 21.58 18.56 -8.22
CA GLY A 299 22.48 17.92 -9.16
C GLY A 299 21.97 18.05 -10.60
N SER A 300 20.73 17.65 -10.81
CA SER A 300 20.06 17.66 -12.13
C SER A 300 19.89 19.05 -12.73
N TYR A 301 19.51 20.07 -11.95
CA TYR A 301 19.33 21.43 -12.44
C TYR A 301 20.65 22.03 -12.93
N ILE A 302 21.71 21.90 -12.12
CA ILE A 302 23.03 22.41 -12.51
C ILE A 302 23.53 21.62 -13.73
N TYR A 303 23.26 20.30 -13.78
CA TYR A 303 23.58 19.49 -14.95
C TYR A 303 22.87 19.98 -16.20
N ALA A 304 21.55 20.16 -16.16
CA ALA A 304 20.75 20.63 -17.28
C ALA A 304 21.26 22.00 -17.77
N MET A 305 21.61 22.89 -16.85
CA MET A 305 22.22 24.18 -17.18
C MET A 305 23.60 24.04 -17.82
N MET A 306 24.50 23.21 -17.28
CA MET A 306 25.84 23.04 -17.85
C MET A 306 25.78 22.33 -19.21
N TYR A 307 24.94 21.31 -19.34
CA TYR A 307 24.65 20.66 -20.62
C TYR A 307 24.08 21.65 -21.64
N ALA A 308 23.19 22.55 -21.20
CA ALA A 308 22.70 23.64 -22.02
C ALA A 308 23.82 24.61 -22.40
N GLU A 309 24.67 25.05 -21.47
CA GLU A 309 25.79 25.96 -21.72
C GLU A 309 26.83 25.36 -22.69
N ASP A 310 27.17 24.09 -22.56
CA ASP A 310 28.15 23.41 -23.42
C ASP A 310 27.61 23.10 -24.83
N ILE A 311 26.28 23.10 -25.01
CA ILE A 311 25.62 22.96 -26.33
C ILE A 311 25.19 24.33 -26.90
N MET A 312 25.00 25.34 -26.05
CA MET A 312 24.75 26.72 -26.44
C MET A 312 26.05 27.35 -26.93
N ASP A 313 26.18 27.49 -28.25
CA ASP A 313 27.21 28.36 -28.85
C ASP A 313 27.22 29.72 -28.09
N PRO A 314 28.40 30.26 -27.70
CA PRO A 314 28.54 31.57 -27.04
C PRO A 314 27.88 32.76 -27.77
N SER A 315 27.35 32.56 -28.98
CA SER A 315 26.43 33.49 -29.65
C SER A 315 25.03 33.59 -29.02
N GLY A 316 24.67 32.73 -28.04
CA GLY A 316 23.39 32.75 -27.34
C GLY A 316 22.19 32.38 -28.22
N ILE A 317 22.46 31.82 -29.40
CA ILE A 317 21.44 31.25 -30.27
C ILE A 317 21.43 29.76 -29.93
N LEU A 318 20.35 29.28 -29.29
CA LEU A 318 20.00 27.86 -29.22
C LEU A 318 20.41 27.22 -30.55
N GLY A 319 21.49 26.42 -30.52
CA GLY A 319 22.06 25.86 -31.73
C GLY A 319 20.94 25.15 -32.47
N LYS A 320 20.79 25.39 -33.77
CA LYS A 320 19.73 24.81 -34.63
C LYS A 320 19.73 23.26 -34.70
N GLY A 321 20.39 22.57 -33.77
CA GLY A 321 20.41 21.13 -33.62
C GLY A 321 20.25 20.64 -32.17
N ILE A 322 19.99 21.49 -31.16
CA ILE A 322 19.80 21.00 -29.78
C ILE A 322 18.58 20.09 -29.67
N ASP A 323 17.42 20.53 -30.20
CA ASP A 323 16.21 19.70 -30.24
C ASP A 323 16.42 18.41 -31.03
N GLN A 324 17.13 18.49 -32.16
CA GLN A 324 17.46 17.32 -32.96
C GLN A 324 18.38 16.36 -32.20
N ASN A 325 19.38 16.87 -31.48
CA ASN A 325 20.27 16.06 -30.65
C ASN A 325 19.51 15.40 -29.50
N ASN A 326 18.62 16.12 -28.82
CA ASN A 326 17.77 15.57 -27.77
C ASN A 326 16.80 14.52 -28.33
N TRP A 327 16.17 14.78 -29.48
CA TRP A 327 15.32 13.81 -30.17
C TRP A 327 16.09 12.53 -30.51
N ASP A 328 17.30 12.68 -31.07
CA ASP A 328 18.18 11.56 -31.40
C ASP A 328 18.59 10.79 -30.13
N ALA A 329 18.88 11.49 -29.02
CA ALA A 329 19.21 10.89 -27.74
C ALA A 329 18.04 10.11 -27.12
N PHE A 330 16.81 10.66 -27.11
CA PHE A 330 15.63 9.93 -26.65
C PHE A 330 15.36 8.69 -27.50
N TYR A 331 15.41 8.83 -28.82
CA TYR A 331 15.16 7.72 -29.74
C TYR A 331 16.18 6.61 -29.54
N MET A 332 17.46 6.97 -29.44
CA MET A 332 18.54 6.02 -29.20
C MET A 332 18.42 5.37 -27.84
N SER A 333 18.37 6.14 -26.76
CA SER A 333 18.33 5.58 -25.41
C SER A 333 17.17 4.59 -25.27
N MET A 334 15.95 4.99 -25.64
CA MET A 334 14.77 4.11 -25.53
C MET A 334 14.82 2.91 -26.49
N ALA A 335 15.35 3.05 -27.71
CA ALA A 335 15.46 1.92 -28.64
C ALA A 335 16.44 0.84 -28.14
N LEU A 336 17.47 1.24 -27.40
CA LEU A 336 18.53 0.34 -26.96
C LEU A 336 18.24 -0.26 -25.59
N THR A 337 17.66 0.52 -24.69
CA THR A 337 17.39 0.08 -23.31
C THR A 337 15.96 -0.44 -23.16
N CYS A 338 15.03 -0.06 -24.04
CA CYS A 338 13.58 -0.18 -23.83
C CYS A 338 13.16 0.38 -22.45
N ARG A 339 13.81 1.45 -21.96
CA ARG A 339 13.50 2.08 -20.66
C ARG A 339 13.08 3.55 -20.81
N PRO A 340 12.16 4.04 -19.96
CA PRO A 340 11.77 5.45 -19.93
C PRO A 340 12.95 6.34 -19.54
N GLN A 341 12.92 7.61 -19.91
CA GLN A 341 14.03 8.56 -19.73
C GLN A 341 13.54 9.83 -19.03
N LEU A 342 14.36 10.43 -18.17
CA LEU A 342 14.07 11.72 -17.56
C LEU A 342 14.24 12.84 -18.60
N ILE A 343 13.29 13.77 -18.61
CA ILE A 343 13.33 14.98 -19.44
C ILE A 343 13.18 16.22 -18.56
N GLY A 344 14.09 17.18 -18.74
CA GLY A 344 13.95 18.53 -18.20
C GLY A 344 13.40 19.47 -19.26
N ILE A 345 12.40 20.28 -18.92
CA ILE A 345 11.83 21.30 -19.80
C ILE A 345 11.89 22.67 -19.13
N TYR A 346 12.17 23.72 -19.91
CA TYR A 346 12.36 25.08 -19.39
C TYR A 346 11.66 26.13 -20.26
N SER A 347 11.33 27.26 -19.64
CA SER A 347 10.72 28.43 -20.29
C SER A 347 11.60 29.66 -20.10
N GLY A 348 12.37 30.02 -21.13
CA GLY A 348 13.22 31.22 -21.18
C GLY A 348 14.09 31.46 -19.95
N GLY A 349 14.61 30.38 -19.33
CA GLY A 349 15.46 30.41 -18.14
C GLY A 349 14.80 30.80 -16.81
N SER A 350 13.46 30.85 -16.72
CA SER A 350 12.75 31.34 -15.52
C SER A 350 11.98 30.29 -14.73
N SER A 351 11.64 29.17 -15.37
CA SER A 351 10.90 28.05 -14.78
C SER A 351 11.39 26.75 -15.41
N GLY A 352 11.65 25.75 -14.58
CA GLY A 352 12.00 24.39 -15.00
C GLY A 352 10.93 23.40 -14.53
N HIS A 353 10.77 22.31 -15.27
CA HIS A 353 9.88 21.21 -14.93
C HIS A 353 10.52 19.89 -15.37
N ALA A 354 10.34 18.83 -14.57
CA ALA A 354 10.85 17.51 -14.87
C ALA A 354 9.69 16.55 -15.13
N MET A 355 9.85 15.70 -16.14
CA MET A 355 8.87 14.69 -16.54
C MET A 355 9.58 13.40 -16.95
N ILE A 356 8.81 12.37 -17.26
CA ILE A 356 9.32 11.11 -17.81
C ILE A 356 8.92 11.03 -19.28
N ALA A 357 9.87 10.84 -20.18
CA ALA A 357 9.59 10.43 -21.55
C ALA A 357 9.56 8.89 -21.61
N TYR A 358 8.46 8.28 -22.05
CA TYR A 358 8.27 6.83 -21.97
C TYR A 358 7.98 6.12 -23.29
N GLY A 359 7.78 6.86 -24.37
CA GLY A 359 7.51 6.27 -25.68
C GLY A 359 7.67 7.24 -26.82
N ILE A 360 7.81 6.71 -28.04
CA ILE A 360 7.89 7.50 -29.27
C ILE A 360 6.97 6.86 -30.30
N LYS A 361 6.02 7.63 -30.83
CA LYS A 361 5.13 7.17 -31.90
C LYS A 361 4.99 8.21 -32.99
N GLY A 362 5.38 7.84 -34.20
CA GLY A 362 5.58 8.77 -35.30
C GLY A 362 6.53 9.91 -34.91
N ASN A 363 6.02 11.14 -34.88
CA ASN A 363 6.79 12.35 -34.53
C ASN A 363 6.44 12.90 -33.14
N LYS A 364 5.94 12.05 -32.24
CA LYS A 364 5.54 12.43 -30.88
C LYS A 364 6.40 11.72 -29.84
N LEU A 365 6.94 12.48 -28.90
CA LEU A 365 7.56 11.98 -27.68
C LEU A 365 6.49 11.92 -26.58
N TYR A 366 6.11 10.73 -26.15
CA TYR A 366 5.12 10.51 -25.11
C TYR A 366 5.74 10.73 -23.73
N VAL A 367 5.04 11.48 -22.89
CA VAL A 367 5.53 11.95 -21.59
C VAL A 367 4.52 11.72 -20.48
N ALA A 368 4.99 11.31 -19.30
CA ALA A 368 4.24 11.28 -18.06
C ALA A 368 4.59 12.55 -17.28
N ASP A 369 3.62 13.46 -17.19
CA ASP A 369 3.78 14.75 -16.54
C ASP A 369 3.25 14.67 -15.11
N PRO A 370 4.06 14.93 -14.07
CA PRO A 370 3.63 14.89 -12.68
C PRO A 370 2.49 15.87 -12.32
N ASN A 371 2.21 16.86 -13.16
CA ASN A 371 1.03 17.72 -13.02
C ASN A 371 -0.25 17.08 -13.58
N TYR A 372 -0.15 15.98 -14.33
CA TYR A 372 -1.24 15.26 -14.98
C TYR A 372 -1.07 13.74 -14.80
N PRO A 373 -0.99 13.24 -13.56
CA PRO A 373 -0.83 11.82 -13.27
C PRO A 373 -1.95 11.00 -13.93
N GLY A 374 -1.61 9.83 -14.44
CA GLY A 374 -2.60 8.98 -15.12
C GLY A 374 -2.95 9.39 -16.55
N GLN A 375 -2.43 10.52 -17.05
CA GLN A 375 -2.82 11.03 -18.36
C GLN A 375 -1.74 10.81 -19.42
N GLU A 376 -2.16 10.27 -20.57
CA GLU A 376 -1.31 10.21 -21.76
C GLU A 376 -1.09 11.63 -22.31
N ARG A 377 0.17 12.06 -22.37
CA ARG A 377 0.58 13.34 -22.95
C ARG A 377 1.76 13.16 -23.88
N TYR A 378 1.99 14.13 -24.75
CA TYR A 378 3.10 14.09 -25.70
C TYR A 378 3.62 15.47 -26.10
N ILE A 379 4.86 15.50 -26.59
CA ILE A 379 5.51 16.64 -27.22
C ILE A 379 5.67 16.32 -28.71
N GLU A 380 5.22 17.22 -29.60
CA GLU A 380 5.37 17.05 -31.04
C GLU A 380 6.76 17.50 -31.50
N PHE A 381 7.39 16.72 -32.38
CA PHE A 381 8.65 17.04 -33.03
C PHE A 381 8.42 17.28 -34.52
N GLU A 382 8.77 18.45 -35.03
CA GLU A 382 8.57 18.82 -36.43
C GLU A 382 9.72 19.68 -36.95
N ASN A 383 10.21 19.36 -38.15
CA ASN A 383 11.26 20.14 -38.84
C ASN A 383 12.53 20.35 -38.01
N GLY A 384 12.92 19.35 -37.21
CA GLY A 384 14.11 19.42 -36.37
C GLY A 384 13.93 20.13 -35.04
N HIS A 385 12.68 20.42 -34.65
CA HIS A 385 12.34 21.18 -33.44
C HIS A 385 11.23 20.54 -32.64
N PHE A 386 11.31 20.63 -31.32
CA PHE A 386 10.17 20.33 -30.45
C PHE A 386 9.19 21.51 -30.49
N LYS A 387 7.89 21.23 -30.54
CA LYS A 387 6.86 22.25 -30.32
C LYS A 387 6.78 22.57 -28.83
N PRO A 388 6.43 23.82 -28.47
CA PRO A 388 6.22 24.19 -27.08
C PRO A 388 5.22 23.25 -26.39
N TYR A 389 5.54 22.88 -25.16
CA TYR A 389 4.71 22.03 -24.31
C TYR A 389 4.09 22.87 -23.18
N SER A 390 2.78 22.73 -22.95
CA SER A 390 2.06 23.52 -21.94
C SER A 390 1.83 22.71 -20.67
N SER A 391 2.33 23.21 -19.54
CA SER A 391 2.13 22.64 -18.20
C SER A 391 2.22 23.77 -17.16
N GLY A 392 2.62 23.51 -15.92
CA GLY A 392 2.89 24.52 -14.89
C GLY A 392 4.10 24.13 -14.05
N THR A 393 4.58 25.03 -13.20
CA THR A 393 5.62 24.69 -12.20
C THR A 393 5.12 23.66 -11.20
N ASP A 394 3.83 23.77 -10.88
CA ASP A 394 3.06 22.83 -10.10
C ASP A 394 1.59 22.85 -10.58
N PHE A 395 0.79 21.90 -10.11
CA PHE A 395 -0.64 21.83 -10.43
C PHE A 395 -1.40 23.07 -9.94
N THR A 396 -0.98 23.69 -8.83
CA THR A 396 -1.65 24.89 -8.30
C THR A 396 -1.57 26.03 -9.31
N SER A 397 -0.41 26.23 -9.94
CA SER A 397 -0.23 27.23 -11.00
C SER A 397 -1.14 26.98 -12.21
N ILE A 398 -1.41 25.70 -12.54
CA ILE A 398 -2.33 25.35 -13.62
C ILE A 398 -3.78 25.68 -13.23
N ASP A 399 -4.19 25.34 -12.01
CA ASP A 399 -5.53 25.61 -11.48
C ASP A 399 -5.83 27.12 -11.40
N ASP A 400 -4.81 27.92 -11.08
CA ASP A 400 -4.88 29.39 -11.08
C ASP A 400 -4.90 30.01 -12.51
N GLY A 401 -4.74 29.18 -13.55
CA GLY A 401 -4.71 29.60 -14.95
C GLY A 401 -3.35 30.12 -15.44
N ASP A 402 -2.29 29.93 -14.66
CA ASP A 402 -0.92 30.37 -14.92
C ASP A 402 -0.07 29.26 -15.58
N SER A 403 -0.64 28.58 -16.58
CA SER A 403 0.10 27.58 -17.36
C SER A 403 1.31 28.19 -18.06
N VAL A 404 2.44 27.51 -18.00
CA VAL A 404 3.71 27.86 -18.65
C VAL A 404 3.84 27.10 -19.97
N ALA A 405 4.27 27.81 -21.02
CA ALA A 405 4.72 27.20 -22.26
C ALA A 405 6.24 26.99 -22.17
N TYR A 406 6.65 25.74 -22.13
CA TYR A 406 8.04 25.31 -22.14
C TYR A 406 8.50 25.08 -23.58
N ASP A 407 9.60 25.72 -23.97
CA ASP A 407 10.14 25.72 -25.33
C ASP A 407 11.61 25.25 -25.41
N GLU A 408 12.19 24.91 -24.27
CA GLU A 408 13.50 24.28 -24.16
C GLU A 408 13.36 22.87 -23.58
N PHE A 409 14.03 21.88 -24.18
CA PHE A 409 13.92 20.47 -23.83
C PHE A 409 15.31 19.87 -23.69
N TYR A 410 15.55 19.10 -22.63
CA TYR A 410 16.85 18.51 -22.34
C TYR A 410 16.70 17.03 -21.95
N TYR A 411 17.41 16.17 -22.67
CA TYR A 411 17.59 14.77 -22.31
C TYR A 411 18.50 14.66 -21.08
N LEU A 412 18.03 14.00 -20.02
CA LEU A 412 18.77 13.87 -18.75
C LEU A 412 19.18 12.44 -18.41
N GLY A 413 18.91 11.47 -19.30
CA GLY A 413 19.11 10.05 -19.02
C GLY A 413 18.11 9.53 -17.98
N GLU A 414 18.38 8.37 -17.38
CA GLU A 414 17.54 7.81 -16.32
C GLU A 414 18.01 8.28 -14.96
N PHE A 415 19.29 8.04 -14.66
CA PHE A 415 19.92 8.37 -13.40
C PHE A 415 21.33 8.95 -13.57
N SER A 416 21.76 9.26 -14.78
CA SER A 416 23.07 9.86 -15.06
C SER A 416 23.33 11.17 -14.29
N THR A 417 22.24 11.87 -13.94
CA THR A 417 22.26 13.14 -13.19
C THR A 417 21.73 13.01 -11.75
N VAL A 418 21.38 11.79 -11.34
CA VAL A 418 20.63 11.49 -10.11
C VAL A 418 21.41 10.49 -9.25
N ASP A 419 21.44 10.72 -7.94
CA ASP A 419 22.01 9.77 -6.99
C ASP A 419 20.98 8.66 -6.66
N GLU A 420 21.01 7.53 -7.39
CA GLU A 420 20.08 6.40 -7.18
C GLU A 420 20.09 5.88 -5.74
N TYR A 421 21.23 5.94 -5.06
CA TYR A 421 21.35 5.46 -3.68
C TYR A 421 20.51 6.30 -2.72
N LYS A 422 20.39 7.61 -2.95
CA LYS A 422 19.50 8.45 -2.15
C LYS A 422 18.04 8.09 -2.40
N VAL A 423 17.66 7.84 -3.66
CA VAL A 423 16.29 7.42 -4.00
C VAL A 423 15.95 6.09 -3.33
N GLU A 424 16.83 5.10 -3.45
CA GLU A 424 16.69 3.80 -2.78
C GLU A 424 16.58 3.95 -1.26
N LYS A 425 17.43 4.80 -0.66
CA LYS A 425 17.36 5.08 0.78
C LYS A 425 15.99 5.65 1.17
N ARG A 426 15.46 6.63 0.44
CA ARG A 426 14.14 7.22 0.73
C ARG A 426 13.02 6.19 0.52
N TRP A 427 13.13 5.35 -0.49
CA TRP A 427 12.16 4.27 -0.72
C TRP A 427 12.17 3.25 0.43
N LYS A 428 13.36 2.88 0.90
CA LYS A 428 13.50 2.00 2.05
C LYS A 428 12.82 2.59 3.28
N GLU A 429 12.99 3.89 3.53
CA GLU A 429 12.31 4.59 4.61
C GLU A 429 10.77 4.53 4.48
N VAL A 430 10.19 4.62 3.26
CA VAL A 430 8.75 4.37 3.01
C VAL A 430 8.38 2.94 3.40
N SER A 431 9.09 1.95 2.84
CA SER A 431 8.76 0.53 3.00
C SER A 431 8.86 0.03 4.44
N GLU A 432 9.66 0.70 5.27
CA GLU A 432 9.81 0.40 6.69
C GLU A 432 8.86 1.22 7.58
N GLY A 433 8.05 2.13 7.02
CA GLY A 433 7.21 3.05 7.78
C GLY A 433 8.01 4.05 8.62
N LEU A 434 9.23 4.38 8.18
CA LEU A 434 10.23 5.17 8.92
C LEU A 434 10.54 6.52 8.26
N LEU A 435 9.76 6.95 7.26
CA LEU A 435 10.10 8.13 6.48
C LEU A 435 10.43 9.33 7.36
N SER A 436 11.68 9.77 7.26
CA SER A 436 12.26 10.63 8.28
C SER A 436 11.53 11.97 8.33
N ASN A 437 11.30 12.50 9.54
CA ASN A 437 10.81 13.86 9.75
C ASN A 437 11.91 14.91 9.50
N GLU A 438 12.88 14.61 8.64
CA GLU A 438 14.01 15.49 8.33
C GLU A 438 13.51 16.79 7.66
N TYR A 439 12.54 16.67 6.76
CA TYR A 439 12.02 17.79 5.97
C TYR A 439 10.59 18.20 6.35
N PHE A 440 9.90 17.37 7.12
CA PHE A 440 8.50 17.56 7.47
C PHE A 440 8.33 17.74 8.98
N PRO A 441 7.41 18.63 9.40
CA PRO A 441 7.00 18.68 10.80
C PRO A 441 6.41 17.33 11.24
N HIS A 442 6.68 16.97 12.49
CA HIS A 442 6.04 15.84 13.16
C HIS A 442 4.87 16.37 13.98
N PHE A 443 3.66 16.02 13.57
CA PHE A 443 2.46 16.24 14.35
C PHE A 443 2.21 14.98 15.17
N GLN A 444 1.73 15.18 16.39
CA GLN A 444 1.22 14.08 17.20
C GLN A 444 -0.21 14.41 17.59
N ILE A 445 -1.13 13.54 17.25
CA ILE A 445 -2.52 13.64 17.69
C ILE A 445 -2.72 12.67 18.84
N LEU A 446 -2.95 13.21 20.03
CA LEU A 446 -3.36 12.42 21.18
C LEU A 446 -4.87 12.53 21.30
N SER A 447 -5.57 11.43 21.07
CA SER A 447 -6.99 11.32 21.42
C SER A 447 -7.09 10.96 22.91
N ASN A 448 -7.61 11.87 23.73
CA ASN A 448 -8.02 11.52 25.09
C ASN A 448 -9.47 11.01 25.05
N GLY A 449 -9.68 9.73 24.74
CA GLY A 449 -10.87 9.01 25.23
C GLY A 449 -10.38 8.11 26.37
N PRO A 450 -10.90 8.20 27.63
CA PRO A 450 -12.28 8.47 28.04
C PRO A 450 -12.42 9.44 29.25
N ASN A 451 -13.18 10.53 29.11
CA ASN A 451 -13.81 11.25 30.23
C ASN A 451 -15.09 11.96 29.76
N GLY A 452 -16.18 11.19 29.66
CA GLY A 452 -17.47 11.69 30.14
C GLY A 452 -18.59 12.01 29.14
N VAL A 453 -18.37 12.11 27.82
CA VAL A 453 -19.50 12.31 26.89
C VAL A 453 -19.26 11.58 25.57
N ILE A 454 -20.15 10.65 25.26
CA ILE A 454 -20.19 9.91 24.00
C ILE A 454 -20.56 10.88 22.87
N GLY A 455 -19.82 10.81 21.75
CA GLY A 455 -19.92 11.79 20.67
C GLY A 455 -19.03 13.03 20.83
N HIS A 456 -18.13 13.07 21.84
CA HIS A 456 -17.14 14.14 22.01
C HIS A 456 -15.73 13.54 22.09
N TYR A 457 -14.84 13.95 21.18
CA TYR A 457 -13.43 13.53 21.17
C TYR A 457 -12.53 14.73 21.45
N ASP A 458 -11.71 14.61 22.50
CA ASP A 458 -10.65 15.56 22.82
C ASP A 458 -9.40 15.19 22.03
N PHE A 459 -9.05 16.00 21.04
CA PHE A 459 -7.76 15.89 20.35
C PHE A 459 -6.77 16.90 20.92
N ILE A 460 -5.60 16.42 21.34
CA ILE A 460 -4.43 17.26 21.65
C ILE A 460 -3.47 17.14 20.48
N ILE A 461 -3.23 18.26 19.81
CA ILE A 461 -2.28 18.34 18.70
C ILE A 461 -1.00 18.97 19.19
N GLU A 462 0.09 18.21 19.17
CA GLU A 462 1.42 18.73 19.48
C GLU A 462 2.09 19.23 18.19
N VAL A 463 2.29 20.55 18.11
CA VAL A 463 2.97 21.21 17.00
C VAL A 463 4.48 21.26 17.32
N PRO A 464 5.36 20.86 16.39
CA PRO A 464 6.79 20.78 16.65
C PRO A 464 7.39 22.18 16.92
N GLU A 465 8.42 22.23 17.78
CA GLU A 465 9.15 23.46 18.07
C GLU A 465 9.87 23.98 16.82
N GLY A 466 9.57 25.20 16.37
CA GLY A 466 10.16 25.76 15.14
C GLY A 466 9.77 27.22 14.84
N ILE A 467 10.51 27.86 13.92
CA ILE A 467 10.54 29.32 13.66
C ILE A 467 9.37 29.83 12.79
N PHE A 468 8.29 29.06 12.57
CA PHE A 468 7.26 29.44 11.59
C PHE A 468 5.87 29.54 12.20
N PRO A 469 5.14 30.67 11.97
CA PRO A 469 4.09 31.11 12.87
C PRO A 469 2.72 30.48 12.65
N ASP A 470 2.45 29.88 11.49
CA ASP A 470 1.08 29.53 11.10
C ASP A 470 1.02 28.14 10.44
N TYR A 471 0.48 27.18 11.18
CA TYR A 471 -0.07 25.95 10.61
C TYR A 471 -1.59 26.06 10.58
N THR A 472 -2.19 25.44 9.58
CA THR A 472 -3.64 25.28 9.50
C THR A 472 -3.99 23.80 9.48
N ILE A 473 -5.10 23.45 10.12
CA ILE A 473 -5.65 22.10 10.07
C ILE A 473 -6.95 22.12 9.29
N ARG A 474 -7.18 21.05 8.54
CA ARG A 474 -8.50 20.64 8.07
C ARG A 474 -8.78 19.23 8.58
N VAL A 475 -10.02 18.96 8.95
CA VAL A 475 -10.42 17.65 9.47
C VAL A 475 -11.46 17.07 8.53
N ILE A 476 -11.30 15.80 8.16
CA ILE A 476 -12.18 15.10 7.24
C ILE A 476 -12.62 13.76 7.84
N ASP A 477 -13.74 13.22 7.37
CA ASP A 477 -14.09 11.80 7.56
C ASP A 477 -13.49 10.92 6.45
N SER A 478 -13.72 9.62 6.53
CA SER A 478 -13.29 8.64 5.53
C SER A 478 -13.92 8.81 4.14
N SER A 479 -14.95 9.63 4.00
CA SER A 479 -15.52 10.02 2.69
C SER A 479 -14.87 11.27 2.10
N GLY A 480 -13.99 11.93 2.84
CA GLY A 480 -13.38 13.21 2.48
C GLY A 480 -14.23 14.43 2.85
N ALA A 481 -15.35 14.25 3.55
CA ALA A 481 -16.20 15.36 3.95
C ALA A 481 -15.57 16.14 5.11
N GLU A 482 -15.49 17.47 4.98
CA GLU A 482 -14.83 18.32 5.97
C GLU A 482 -15.66 18.50 7.25
N LEU A 483 -15.12 18.01 8.37
CA LEU A 483 -15.75 18.04 9.69
C LEU A 483 -15.50 19.37 10.40
N VAL A 484 -16.47 19.80 11.23
CA VAL A 484 -16.37 21.05 11.99
C VAL A 484 -15.75 20.77 13.36
N LEU A 485 -14.69 21.51 13.69
CA LEU A 485 -14.12 21.56 15.03
C LEU A 485 -14.66 22.74 15.83
N TYR A 486 -14.88 22.50 17.12
CA TYR A 486 -15.33 23.49 18.10
C TYR A 486 -14.27 23.70 19.18
N ASP A 487 -14.14 24.92 19.67
CA ASP A 487 -13.26 25.23 20.79
C ASP A 487 -13.86 24.70 22.10
N ARG A 488 -13.04 24.03 22.92
CA ARG A 488 -13.47 23.45 24.20
C ARG A 488 -14.11 24.46 25.14
N GLU A 489 -13.48 25.62 25.27
CA GLU A 489 -13.78 26.57 26.31
C GLU A 489 -14.95 27.46 25.91
N THR A 490 -15.05 27.81 24.63
CA THR A 490 -16.10 28.71 24.14
C THR A 490 -17.29 27.98 23.52
N LEU A 491 -17.12 26.72 23.09
CA LEU A 491 -18.07 25.96 22.27
C LEU A 491 -18.43 26.66 20.95
N GLU A 492 -17.63 27.63 20.53
CA GLU A 492 -17.80 28.28 19.23
C GLU A 492 -17.10 27.44 18.16
N GLU A 493 -17.69 27.43 16.96
CA GLU A 493 -17.05 26.87 15.78
C GLU A 493 -15.72 27.59 15.58
N ILE A 494 -14.64 26.82 15.46
CA ILE A 494 -13.33 27.42 15.17
C ILE A 494 -13.35 27.84 13.69
N GLU A 495 -12.82 29.02 13.37
CA GLU A 495 -12.81 29.51 11.99
C GLU A 495 -11.92 28.60 11.11
N ARG A 496 -12.41 28.22 9.93
CA ARG A 496 -11.68 27.41 8.95
C ARG A 496 -10.84 28.29 8.01
N PRO A 497 -9.60 27.89 7.66
CA PRO A 497 -8.87 26.73 8.17
C PRO A 497 -8.26 27.01 9.56
N TYR A 498 -8.09 25.96 10.39
CA TYR A 498 -7.84 26.12 11.83
C TYR A 498 -6.40 26.55 12.17
N HIS A 499 -6.18 27.81 12.51
CA HIS A 499 -4.84 28.32 12.83
C HIS A 499 -4.27 27.76 14.16
N LEU A 500 -3.12 27.11 14.08
CA LEU A 500 -2.28 26.70 15.21
C LEU A 500 -1.15 27.72 15.40
N GLN A 501 -1.11 28.36 16.56
CA GLN A 501 0.02 29.21 16.95
C GLN A 501 1.08 28.33 17.66
N PRO A 502 2.37 28.46 17.32
CA PRO A 502 3.42 27.71 18.01
C PRO A 502 3.61 28.20 19.45
N TYR A 503 3.54 27.26 20.41
CA TYR A 503 4.04 27.35 21.80
C TYR A 503 3.24 28.18 22.84
N PRO A 504 3.00 27.66 24.06
CA PRO A 504 2.84 26.28 24.52
C PRO A 504 1.35 25.96 24.74
N ASP A 505 0.52 26.14 23.73
CA ASP A 505 -0.91 25.90 23.88
C ASP A 505 -1.25 24.53 23.29
N ARG A 506 -1.48 23.57 24.18
CA ARG A 506 -2.27 22.38 23.86
C ARG A 506 -3.67 22.87 23.51
N LYS A 507 -4.02 22.88 22.22
CA LYS A 507 -5.41 23.10 21.84
C LYS A 507 -6.16 21.80 22.02
N THR A 508 -7.19 21.83 22.85
CA THR A 508 -8.19 20.75 22.92
C THR A 508 -9.34 21.16 22.03
N MET A 509 -9.64 20.34 21.02
CA MET A 509 -10.70 20.61 20.06
C MET A 509 -11.77 19.53 20.16
N TYR A 510 -13.01 19.90 19.85
CA TYR A 510 -14.20 19.07 19.93
C TYR A 510 -14.74 18.79 18.54
N LEU A 511 -15.12 17.54 18.29
CA LEU A 511 -15.95 17.15 17.16
C LEU A 511 -17.37 16.91 17.68
N LEU A 512 -18.39 17.53 17.07
CA LEU A 512 -19.79 17.19 17.34
C LEU A 512 -20.19 15.98 16.47
N PRO A 513 -21.08 15.10 16.95
CA PRO A 513 -21.29 13.79 16.34
C PRO A 513 -21.95 13.92 14.95
N VAL A 514 -21.14 13.70 13.92
CA VAL A 514 -21.55 13.31 12.56
C VAL A 514 -20.97 11.92 12.23
N LEU A 515 -20.70 11.13 13.27
CA LEU A 515 -20.07 9.83 13.14
C LEU A 515 -21.12 8.74 13.09
N GLU A 516 -20.88 7.71 12.29
CA GLU A 516 -21.70 6.50 12.26
C GLU A 516 -21.58 5.78 13.62
N GLU A 517 -22.54 4.91 13.96
CA GLU A 517 -22.36 3.98 15.08
C GLU A 517 -21.13 3.09 14.79
N ASP A 518 -20.36 2.73 15.82
CA ASP A 518 -19.10 1.95 15.75
C ASP A 518 -17.82 2.73 15.34
N GLU A 519 -16.99 2.10 14.52
CA GLU A 519 -15.64 2.53 14.18
C GLU A 519 -15.67 3.61 13.10
N ASN A 520 -15.08 4.75 13.39
CA ASN A 520 -14.95 5.86 12.46
C ASN A 520 -13.47 6.24 12.32
N TRP A 521 -13.11 6.75 11.14
CA TRP A 521 -11.77 7.27 10.88
C TRP A 521 -11.85 8.77 10.61
N ILE A 522 -11.07 9.53 11.35
CA ILE A 522 -10.98 10.99 11.23
C ILE A 522 -9.60 11.36 10.71
N GLY A 523 -9.57 12.03 9.57
CA GLY A 523 -8.35 12.44 8.88
C GLY A 523 -8.00 13.87 9.25
N PHE A 524 -6.75 14.09 9.67
CA PHE A 524 -6.23 15.41 10.01
C PHE A 524 -5.23 15.82 8.94
N ILE A 525 -5.60 16.79 8.12
CA ILE A 525 -4.75 17.39 7.11
C ILE A 525 -4.03 18.57 7.74
N PHE A 526 -2.72 18.56 7.72
CA PHE A 526 -1.89 19.65 8.20
C PHE A 526 -1.32 20.43 7.03
N GLU A 527 -1.50 21.74 7.05
CA GLU A 527 -0.90 22.65 6.10
C GLU A 527 -0.01 23.65 6.87
N GLY A 528 1.14 23.98 6.29
CA GLY A 528 2.11 24.88 6.90
C GLY A 528 2.56 25.96 5.93
N GLN A 529 2.93 27.11 6.48
CA GLN A 529 3.49 28.21 5.71
C GLN A 529 4.90 28.56 6.18
N ARG A 530 5.86 28.57 5.25
CA ARG A 530 7.19 29.17 5.49
C ARG A 530 7.18 30.65 5.10
N PRO A 531 8.03 31.50 5.67
CA PRO A 531 8.08 32.92 5.35
C PRO A 531 8.30 33.13 3.85
N HIS A 532 7.40 33.90 3.23
CA HIS A 532 7.38 34.18 1.80
C HIS A 532 6.95 33.03 0.89
N ASP A 533 6.67 31.84 1.43
CA ASP A 533 6.11 30.71 0.69
C ASP A 533 4.57 30.69 0.83
N PRO A 534 3.83 30.10 -0.12
CA PRO A 534 2.41 29.82 0.05
C PRO A 534 2.16 28.74 1.12
N VAL A 535 0.92 28.66 1.61
CA VAL A 535 0.46 27.53 2.45
C VAL A 535 0.51 26.25 1.61
N ARG A 536 1.06 25.18 2.18
CA ARG A 536 1.23 23.88 1.51
C ARG A 536 1.01 22.72 2.47
N TRP A 537 0.66 21.56 1.91
CA TRP A 537 0.53 20.30 2.65
C TRP A 537 1.82 19.98 3.42
N ALA A 538 1.68 19.72 4.72
CA ALA A 538 2.77 19.45 5.65
C ALA A 538 2.67 18.05 6.30
N GLY A 539 1.50 17.42 6.25
CA GLY A 539 1.30 16.09 6.78
C GLY A 539 -0.17 15.69 6.78
N PHE A 540 -0.38 14.41 7.07
CA PHE A 540 -1.69 13.83 7.25
C PHE A 540 -1.62 12.75 8.33
N GLU A 541 -2.67 12.60 9.13
CA GLU A 541 -2.80 11.51 10.09
C GLU A 541 -4.26 11.05 10.22
N TRP A 542 -4.50 9.74 10.12
CA TRP A 542 -5.78 9.13 10.45
C TRP A 542 -5.82 8.78 11.93
N VAL A 543 -6.90 9.17 12.60
CA VAL A 543 -7.21 8.79 13.97
C VAL A 543 -8.47 7.95 13.98
N LYS A 544 -8.37 6.75 14.53
CA LYS A 544 -9.51 5.88 14.75
C LYS A 544 -10.28 6.36 15.98
N VAL A 545 -11.58 6.54 15.83
CA VAL A 545 -12.48 6.89 16.93
C VAL A 545 -13.66 5.93 16.97
N PHE A 546 -14.20 5.71 18.16
CA PHE A 546 -15.31 4.78 18.38
C PHE A 546 -16.50 5.56 18.89
N ASN A 547 -17.59 5.56 18.12
CA ASN A 547 -18.85 6.16 18.51
C ASN A 547 -19.77 5.04 19.00
N ASP A 548 -19.58 4.67 20.26
CA ASP A 548 -20.42 3.67 20.92
C ASP A 548 -21.53 4.39 21.69
N THR A 549 -22.78 4.19 21.27
CA THR A 549 -23.95 4.75 21.93
C THR A 549 -24.71 3.72 22.77
N GLU A 550 -24.30 2.45 22.74
CA GLU A 550 -24.99 1.38 23.46
C GLU A 550 -24.36 1.15 24.84
N LEU A 551 -25.03 1.68 25.85
CA LEU A 551 -24.76 1.34 27.23
C LEU A 551 -25.38 -0.04 27.54
N MET A 552 -24.59 -0.93 28.11
CA MET A 552 -25.03 -2.25 28.56
C MET A 552 -25.02 -2.32 30.09
N MET A 553 -25.88 -3.16 30.66
CA MET A 553 -25.96 -3.37 32.11
C MET A 553 -26.03 -4.86 32.46
N VAL A 554 -25.26 -5.26 33.47
CA VAL A 554 -25.30 -6.60 34.05
C VAL A 554 -25.48 -6.51 35.56
N SER A 555 -26.40 -7.30 36.10
CA SER A 555 -26.57 -7.49 37.55
C SER A 555 -25.97 -8.83 37.99
N GLU A 556 -25.35 -8.86 39.17
CA GLU A 556 -24.90 -10.09 39.83
C GLU A 556 -26.06 -11.06 40.09
N LYS A 557 -27.25 -10.50 40.39
CA LYS A 557 -28.50 -11.23 40.60
C LYS A 557 -29.68 -10.48 39.98
N ASN A 558 -30.48 -11.16 39.19
CA ASN A 558 -31.72 -10.60 38.63
C ASN A 558 -32.92 -10.76 39.58
N ILE A 559 -32.78 -11.58 40.62
CA ILE A 559 -33.78 -11.78 41.68
C ILE A 559 -33.07 -11.71 43.04
N VAL A 560 -33.54 -10.87 43.95
CA VAL A 560 -32.98 -10.68 45.30
C VAL A 560 -34.08 -10.76 46.36
N GLY A 561 -33.74 -11.20 47.57
CA GLY A 561 -34.64 -11.12 48.72
C GLY A 561 -34.84 -9.69 49.21
N ILE A 562 -35.89 -9.45 50.01
CA ILE A 562 -36.10 -8.16 50.70
C ILE A 562 -34.84 -7.78 51.50
N ASN A 563 -34.31 -6.58 51.24
CA ASN A 563 -33.07 -6.01 51.79
C ASN A 563 -31.77 -6.74 51.41
N GLU A 564 -31.82 -7.75 50.54
CA GLU A 564 -30.62 -8.31 49.93
C GLU A 564 -30.05 -7.33 48.90
N THR A 565 -28.73 -7.28 48.80
CA THR A 565 -28.01 -6.41 47.86
C THR A 565 -27.56 -7.17 46.63
N THR A 566 -27.65 -6.56 45.45
CA THR A 566 -26.98 -7.01 44.22
C THR A 566 -26.13 -5.89 43.64
N GLY A 567 -24.92 -6.22 43.17
CA GLY A 567 -24.12 -5.31 42.36
C GLY A 567 -24.64 -5.26 40.93
N ILE A 568 -24.70 -4.06 40.36
CA ILE A 568 -25.05 -3.79 38.98
C ILE A 568 -23.90 -3.00 38.37
N THR A 569 -23.37 -3.47 37.24
CA THR A 569 -22.30 -2.79 36.51
C THR A 569 -22.84 -2.40 35.14
N ALA A 570 -22.68 -1.13 34.80
CA ALA A 570 -22.88 -0.62 33.47
C ALA A 570 -21.53 -0.57 32.73
N PHE A 571 -21.53 -0.85 31.44
CA PHE A 571 -20.34 -0.81 30.59
C PHE A 571 -20.77 -0.52 29.16
N MET A 572 -19.87 0.04 28.35
CA MET A 572 -20.11 0.25 26.92
C MET A 572 -19.93 -1.08 26.18
N GLU A 573 -20.74 -1.37 25.17
CA GLU A 573 -20.62 -2.63 24.40
C GLU A 573 -19.23 -2.81 23.78
N SER A 574 -18.60 -1.71 23.34
CA SER A 574 -17.23 -1.63 22.83
C SER A 574 -16.14 -2.01 23.85
N GLY A 575 -16.49 -2.11 25.14
CA GLY A 575 -15.53 -2.33 26.23
C GLY A 575 -14.77 -1.08 26.67
N ILE A 576 -15.13 0.10 26.15
CA ILE A 576 -14.65 1.39 26.64
C ILE A 576 -15.28 1.68 28.02
N ASP A 577 -14.53 2.36 28.91
CA ASP A 577 -15.07 2.80 30.19
C ASP A 577 -16.28 3.73 29.96
N PRO A 578 -17.45 3.46 30.58
CA PRO A 578 -18.62 4.30 30.39
C PRO A 578 -18.38 5.72 30.94
N PRO A 579 -19.10 6.74 30.44
CA PRO A 579 -19.06 8.09 31.00
C PRO A 579 -19.52 8.11 32.46
N ASP A 580 -19.48 9.27 33.11
CA ASP A 580 -20.06 9.42 34.45
C ASP A 580 -21.58 9.20 34.38
N LEU A 581 -22.05 8.07 34.95
CA LEU A 581 -23.46 7.68 34.91
C LEU A 581 -24.23 8.13 36.15
N TYR A 582 -25.46 8.57 35.91
CA TYR A 582 -26.53 8.83 36.86
C TYR A 582 -27.46 7.62 36.91
N TRP A 583 -27.72 7.15 38.12
CA TRP A 583 -28.55 5.98 38.36
C TRP A 583 -29.97 6.37 38.76
N PHE A 584 -30.96 5.65 38.24
CA PHE A 584 -32.37 5.85 38.54
C PHE A 584 -32.99 4.52 38.97
N ILE A 585 -33.77 4.53 40.05
CA ILE A 585 -34.58 3.39 40.52
C ILE A 585 -36.04 3.79 40.43
N ASP A 586 -36.81 3.07 39.62
CA ASP A 586 -38.24 3.34 39.35
C ASP A 586 -38.51 4.79 38.90
N GLY A 587 -37.54 5.37 38.19
CA GLY A 587 -37.59 6.75 37.69
C GLY A 587 -37.11 7.81 38.69
N GLU A 588 -36.75 7.44 39.92
CA GLU A 588 -36.17 8.35 40.92
C GLU A 588 -34.63 8.29 40.89
N ALA A 589 -33.97 9.44 40.79
CA ALA A 589 -32.52 9.54 40.77
C ALA A 589 -31.90 9.14 42.13
N VAL A 590 -30.79 8.40 42.08
CA VAL A 590 -30.02 7.94 43.25
C VAL A 590 -28.71 8.72 43.31
N GLU A 591 -28.25 9.07 44.52
CA GLU A 591 -26.92 9.67 44.74
C GLU A 591 -25.82 8.62 44.56
N ASN A 592 -25.58 8.22 43.30
CA ASN A 592 -24.46 7.39 42.91
C ASN A 592 -23.94 7.86 41.56
N TYR A 593 -22.62 8.07 41.49
CA TYR A 593 -21.91 8.55 40.31
C TYR A 593 -20.83 7.53 40.00
N GLY A 594 -20.94 6.87 38.84
CA GLY A 594 -19.98 5.89 38.38
C GLY A 594 -20.61 4.73 37.62
N ASP A 595 -19.78 3.77 37.22
CA ASP A 595 -20.12 2.59 36.42
C ASP A 595 -20.84 1.48 37.20
N LYS A 596 -20.99 1.64 38.52
CA LYS A 596 -21.52 0.58 39.42
C LYS A 596 -22.57 1.10 40.38
N LEU A 597 -23.62 0.32 40.59
CA LEU A 597 -24.66 0.53 41.59
C LEU A 597 -24.85 -0.71 42.46
N THR A 598 -24.87 -0.52 43.78
CA THR A 598 -25.37 -1.54 44.71
C THR A 598 -26.84 -1.28 44.97
N PHE A 599 -27.70 -2.20 44.52
CA PHE A 599 -29.15 -2.10 44.68
C PHE A 599 -29.66 -2.98 45.82
N SER A 600 -30.59 -2.46 46.63
CA SER A 600 -31.44 -3.22 47.55
C SER A 600 -32.79 -2.53 47.75
N SER A 601 -33.85 -3.29 48.02
CA SER A 601 -35.20 -2.77 48.26
C SER A 601 -35.86 -3.49 49.44
N GLY A 602 -36.65 -2.73 50.20
CA GLY A 602 -37.53 -3.25 51.24
C GLY A 602 -38.93 -3.61 50.73
N GLU A 603 -39.23 -3.33 49.46
CA GLU A 603 -40.52 -3.55 48.82
C GLU A 603 -40.40 -4.70 47.82
N THR A 604 -41.41 -5.57 47.76
CA THR A 604 -41.46 -6.66 46.77
C THR A 604 -41.96 -6.15 45.42
N GLY A 605 -41.47 -6.74 44.34
CA GLY A 605 -41.90 -6.44 42.98
C GLY A 605 -40.74 -6.32 42.01
N PHE A 606 -41.03 -5.89 40.79
CA PHE A 606 -40.00 -5.56 39.80
C PHE A 606 -39.62 -4.10 39.96
N HIS A 607 -38.33 -3.86 40.15
CA HIS A 607 -37.74 -2.52 40.19
C HIS A 607 -36.98 -2.27 38.89
N LYS A 608 -37.28 -1.17 38.23
CA LYS A 608 -36.58 -0.72 37.02
C LYS A 608 -35.38 0.10 37.41
N ILE A 609 -34.20 -0.32 36.97
CA ILE A 609 -32.94 0.35 37.27
C ILE A 609 -32.38 0.83 35.96
N ALA A 610 -32.25 2.15 35.82
CA ALA A 610 -31.67 2.76 34.64
C ALA A 610 -30.36 3.47 34.99
N ALA A 611 -29.41 3.41 34.06
CA ALA A 611 -28.21 4.23 34.08
C ALA A 611 -28.27 5.16 32.87
N LYS A 612 -27.97 6.44 33.06
CA LYS A 612 -27.92 7.46 32.00
C LYS A 612 -26.72 8.37 32.19
N ASP A 613 -26.14 8.89 31.12
CA ASP A 613 -25.18 10.00 31.24
C ASP A 613 -25.91 11.34 31.49
N LEU A 614 -25.15 12.43 31.71
CA LEU A 614 -25.69 13.75 32.05
C LEU A 614 -26.63 14.31 30.97
N ASP A 615 -26.30 14.04 29.71
CA ASP A 615 -27.01 14.58 28.55
C ASP A 615 -28.09 13.61 28.01
N GLU A 616 -28.28 12.46 28.68
CA GLU A 616 -29.14 11.34 28.26
C GLU A 616 -28.87 10.85 26.82
N ILE A 617 -27.63 10.97 26.35
CA ILE A 617 -27.17 10.48 25.05
C ILE A 617 -27.10 8.96 25.08
N VAL A 618 -26.65 8.39 26.21
CA VAL A 618 -26.64 6.95 26.43
C VAL A 618 -27.47 6.56 27.62
N SER A 619 -28.24 5.49 27.47
CA SER A 619 -29.02 4.95 28.56
C SER A 619 -29.21 3.46 28.43
N SER A 620 -29.29 2.79 29.58
CA SER A 620 -29.64 1.38 29.67
C SER A 620 -30.61 1.18 30.83
N GLU A 621 -31.47 0.17 30.73
CA GLU A 621 -32.40 -0.21 31.78
C GLU A 621 -32.34 -1.74 32.00
N ILE A 622 -32.28 -2.15 33.27
CA ILE A 622 -32.44 -3.54 33.70
C ILE A 622 -33.57 -3.61 34.74
N SER A 623 -34.29 -4.74 34.78
CA SER A 623 -35.32 -4.98 35.81
C SER A 623 -34.84 -6.02 36.82
N ILE A 624 -34.91 -5.70 38.11
CA ILE A 624 -34.56 -6.59 39.22
C ILE A 624 -35.83 -6.97 39.99
N GLU A 625 -36.06 -8.26 40.19
CA GLU A 625 -37.18 -8.76 41.00
C GLU A 625 -36.78 -8.85 42.48
N VAL A 626 -37.59 -8.26 43.36
CA VAL A 626 -37.43 -8.34 44.82
C VAL A 626 -38.52 -9.24 45.37
N SER A 627 -38.13 -10.38 45.95
CA SER A 627 -39.06 -11.42 46.42
C SER A 627 -39.14 -11.49 47.94
N GLU A 628 -40.32 -11.83 48.43
CA GLU A 628 -40.65 -12.00 49.86
C GLU A 628 -39.94 -13.21 50.49
N GLN A 629 -39.59 -14.20 49.67
CA GLN A 629 -38.80 -15.34 50.10
C GLN A 629 -37.34 -15.09 49.73
N PRO A 630 -36.36 -15.34 50.65
CA PRO A 630 -34.98 -15.42 50.22
C PRO A 630 -34.94 -16.43 49.09
N VAL A 631 -34.53 -15.98 47.91
CA VAL A 631 -34.19 -16.92 46.84
C VAL A 631 -33.00 -17.65 47.42
N GLU A 632 -33.24 -18.85 47.98
CA GLU A 632 -32.13 -19.73 48.28
C GLU A 632 -31.38 -19.82 46.96
N PRO A 633 -30.07 -19.44 46.92
CA PRO A 633 -29.29 -19.66 45.72
C PRO A 633 -29.59 -21.10 45.35
N VAL A 634 -30.11 -21.33 44.13
CA VAL A 634 -30.31 -22.69 43.65
C VAL A 634 -29.00 -23.38 43.96
N GLU A 635 -29.00 -24.32 44.92
CA GLU A 635 -27.78 -24.95 45.39
C GLU A 635 -27.06 -25.36 44.11
N GLU A 636 -25.86 -24.81 43.91
CA GLU A 636 -25.04 -25.14 42.77
C GLU A 636 -25.06 -26.66 42.68
N ILE A 637 -25.68 -27.19 41.63
CA ILE A 637 -26.00 -28.61 41.55
C ILE A 637 -24.66 -29.32 41.69
N THR A 638 -24.43 -29.94 42.85
CA THR A 638 -23.17 -30.62 43.11
C THR A 638 -23.03 -31.74 42.08
N GLU A 639 -21.80 -32.08 41.67
CA GLU A 639 -21.53 -33.17 40.71
C GLU A 639 -22.31 -34.46 41.06
N ASP A 640 -22.56 -34.69 42.35
CA ASP A 640 -23.29 -35.83 42.87
C ASP A 640 -24.82 -35.77 42.62
N GLN A 641 -25.43 -34.58 42.55
CA GLN A 641 -26.86 -34.40 42.25
C GLN A 641 -27.18 -34.56 40.75
N TYR A 642 -26.18 -34.43 39.86
CA TYR A 642 -26.30 -34.75 38.44
C TYR A 642 -26.48 -36.26 38.18
N ALA A 643 -26.04 -37.11 39.09
CA ALA A 643 -26.03 -38.57 38.90
C ALA A 643 -27.42 -39.23 38.96
N ASP A 644 -28.45 -38.54 39.46
CA ASP A 644 -29.81 -39.08 39.60
C ASP A 644 -30.77 -38.67 38.47
N ILE A 645 -30.40 -37.72 37.61
CA ILE A 645 -31.11 -37.43 36.35
C ILE A 645 -30.54 -38.33 35.24
N LYS A 646 -30.68 -39.65 35.42
CA LYS A 646 -30.26 -40.65 34.41
C LYS A 646 -31.33 -40.82 33.34
N GLY A 647 -31.25 -39.98 32.31
CA GLY A 647 -31.97 -40.13 31.06
C GLY A 647 -31.08 -39.78 29.87
N THR A 648 -31.19 -40.55 28.77
CA THR A 648 -30.63 -40.15 27.48
C THR A 648 -31.57 -39.12 26.87
N TYR A 649 -31.15 -37.86 26.77
CA TYR A 649 -31.90 -36.81 26.10
C TYR A 649 -31.36 -36.67 24.68
N SER A 650 -32.17 -37.01 23.67
CA SER A 650 -31.87 -36.75 22.26
C SER A 650 -32.70 -35.56 21.81
N CYS A 651 -32.04 -34.46 21.42
CA CYS A 651 -32.69 -33.36 20.71
C CYS A 651 -32.42 -33.54 19.21
N THR A 652 -33.47 -33.59 18.39
CA THR A 652 -33.38 -33.72 16.94
C THR A 652 -33.86 -32.41 16.30
N PHE A 653 -32.99 -31.71 15.60
CA PHE A 653 -33.31 -30.48 14.89
C PHE A 653 -33.77 -30.78 13.45
N TRP A 654 -34.79 -30.07 12.97
CA TRP A 654 -35.20 -30.09 11.56
C TRP A 654 -34.98 -28.70 10.98
N MET A 655 -34.05 -28.57 10.03
CA MET A 655 -33.87 -27.34 9.27
C MET A 655 -34.63 -27.46 7.95
N SER A 656 -35.59 -26.57 7.71
CA SER A 656 -36.19 -26.40 6.37
C SER A 656 -36.13 -24.94 5.95
N GLY A 657 -35.34 -24.66 4.92
CA GLY A 657 -35.33 -23.37 4.23
C GLY A 657 -34.02 -23.11 3.51
N TYR A 658 -33.96 -23.39 2.21
CA TYR A 658 -33.91 -22.36 1.17
C TYR A 658 -33.86 -23.01 -0.22
N GLU A 659 -34.63 -22.46 -1.15
CA GLU A 659 -34.53 -22.74 -2.58
C GLU A 659 -33.16 -22.30 -3.10
N ALA A 660 -32.61 -23.11 -4.00
CA ALA A 660 -31.30 -22.96 -4.58
C ALA A 660 -31.15 -21.64 -5.36
N VAL A 661 -30.08 -20.90 -5.06
CA VAL A 661 -29.48 -19.93 -5.99
C VAL A 661 -28.11 -20.49 -6.41
N PRO A 662 -27.73 -20.50 -7.70
CA PRO A 662 -26.57 -21.23 -8.18
C PRO A 662 -25.26 -20.55 -7.77
N TRP A 663 -24.30 -21.37 -7.36
CA TRP A 663 -22.91 -21.02 -7.12
C TRP A 663 -22.20 -20.64 -8.43
N THR A 664 -21.47 -19.53 -8.43
CA THR A 664 -20.30 -19.33 -9.29
C THR A 664 -19.17 -18.76 -8.45
N ASP A 665 -18.13 -19.59 -8.30
CA ASP A 665 -16.71 -19.32 -8.10
C ASP A 665 -16.27 -18.25 -7.09
N PHE A 666 -15.90 -18.71 -5.89
CA PHE A 666 -14.91 -18.07 -5.03
C PHE A 666 -13.73 -19.05 -4.85
N HIS A 667 -12.65 -18.84 -5.62
CA HIS A 667 -11.34 -19.37 -5.32
C HIS A 667 -10.55 -18.29 -4.58
N GLY A 668 -10.44 -18.42 -3.25
CA GLY A 668 -9.53 -17.63 -2.43
C GLY A 668 -8.38 -18.52 -1.97
N ASP A 669 -7.27 -18.49 -2.70
CA ASP A 669 -6.01 -19.11 -2.29
C ASP A 669 -5.33 -18.23 -1.22
N ILE A 670 -5.10 -18.79 -0.04
CA ILE A 670 -4.33 -18.15 1.03
C ILE A 670 -2.85 -18.53 0.81
N TRP A 671 -1.99 -17.54 0.55
CA TRP A 671 -0.55 -17.77 0.32
C TRP A 671 0.24 -17.76 1.64
N TYR A 672 1.01 -18.82 1.89
CA TYR A 672 2.01 -18.88 2.95
C TYR A 672 3.37 -18.38 2.45
N THR A 673 4.11 -17.69 3.33
CA THR A 673 5.50 -17.28 3.05
C THR A 673 6.40 -18.52 2.85
N ALA A 674 7.51 -18.37 2.13
CA ALA A 674 8.45 -19.49 1.90
C ALA A 674 9.01 -20.07 3.22
N GLU A 675 9.09 -19.24 4.26
CA GLU A 675 9.52 -19.64 5.60
C GLU A 675 8.42 -20.44 6.34
N GLN A 676 7.15 -20.04 6.22
CA GLN A 676 6.00 -20.81 6.74
C GLN A 676 5.87 -22.18 6.06
N ARG A 677 6.11 -22.25 4.74
CA ARG A 677 6.14 -23.54 4.01
C ARG A 677 7.27 -24.45 4.48
N ARG A 678 8.43 -23.88 4.85
CA ARG A 678 9.58 -24.63 5.37
C ARG A 678 9.31 -25.19 6.76
N THR A 679 8.70 -24.40 7.64
CA THR A 679 8.33 -24.81 9.01
C THR A 679 7.25 -25.90 8.98
N MET A 680 6.21 -25.75 8.14
CA MET A 680 5.16 -26.76 7.99
C MET A 680 5.67 -28.07 7.36
N ALA A 681 6.66 -28.02 6.47
CA ALA A 681 7.27 -29.21 5.89
C ALA A 681 8.14 -29.97 6.90
N ILE A 682 8.77 -29.27 7.84
CA ILE A 682 9.57 -29.86 8.92
C ILE A 682 8.64 -30.50 9.97
N GLU A 683 7.52 -29.87 10.33
CA GLU A 683 6.56 -30.40 11.30
C GLU A 683 5.75 -31.60 10.77
N ASN A 684 5.47 -31.66 9.47
CA ASN A 684 4.70 -32.77 8.88
C ASN A 684 5.55 -34.02 8.55
N ALA A 685 6.87 -33.92 8.58
CA ALA A 685 7.77 -35.06 8.31
C ALA A 685 7.95 -36.00 9.52
N GLU A 686 7.46 -35.64 10.72
CA GLU A 686 7.66 -36.42 11.95
C GLU A 686 6.53 -37.43 12.27
N ASN A 687 5.43 -37.48 11.51
CA ASN A 687 4.31 -38.39 11.78
C ASN A 687 4.20 -39.53 10.73
N SER A 688 4.44 -40.77 11.18
CA SER A 688 4.58 -41.97 10.35
C SER A 688 3.28 -42.46 9.67
N TYR A 689 3.46 -42.99 8.46
CA TYR A 689 2.48 -43.35 7.44
C TYR A 689 1.72 -44.70 7.63
N GLU A 690 1.58 -45.25 8.84
CA GLU A 690 1.23 -46.69 8.98
C GLU A 690 -0.20 -47.08 9.41
N ASP A 691 -1.13 -46.16 9.73
CA ASP A 691 -2.41 -46.55 10.36
C ASP A 691 -3.71 -46.28 9.57
N TYR A 692 -3.66 -45.86 8.31
CA TYR A 692 -4.88 -45.47 7.58
C TYR A 692 -5.57 -46.56 6.73
N SER A 693 -5.06 -47.80 6.71
CA SER A 693 -5.56 -48.85 5.79
C SER A 693 -6.56 -49.87 6.37
N LYS A 694 -7.12 -49.65 7.58
CA LYS A 694 -7.91 -50.70 8.27
C LYS A 694 -9.34 -50.39 8.73
N LEU A 695 -9.95 -49.27 8.37
CA LEU A 695 -11.32 -48.99 8.82
C LEU A 695 -12.34 -48.60 7.73
N LEU A 696 -12.26 -49.24 6.56
CA LEU A 696 -13.38 -49.29 5.62
C LEU A 696 -14.10 -50.64 5.71
N GLY A 697 -15.13 -50.68 6.55
CA GLY A 697 -16.11 -51.76 6.64
C GLY A 697 -17.52 -51.16 6.68
N GLN A 698 -18.35 -51.57 5.71
CA GLN A 698 -19.71 -51.12 5.43
C GLN A 698 -20.58 -50.88 6.68
N THR A 699 -21.13 -49.67 6.81
CA THR A 699 -22.42 -49.48 7.48
C THR A 699 -23.22 -48.37 6.81
N GLN A 700 -24.52 -48.61 6.73
CA GLN A 700 -25.60 -47.84 6.14
C GLN A 700 -25.61 -46.38 6.63
N ILE A 701 -25.66 -45.42 5.71
CA ILE A 701 -25.80 -43.98 6.04
C ILE A 701 -27.26 -43.75 6.43
N ASP A 702 -27.53 -43.70 7.74
CA ASP A 702 -28.72 -43.02 8.26
C ASP A 702 -28.42 -41.52 8.32
N ARG A 703 -29.29 -40.73 7.71
CA ARG A 703 -29.22 -39.28 7.71
C ARG A 703 -29.68 -38.72 9.06
N ASP A 704 -28.98 -37.66 9.46
CA ASP A 704 -29.33 -36.63 10.44
C ASP A 704 -29.32 -37.06 11.92
N ASN A 705 -28.27 -36.67 12.67
CA ASN A 705 -28.31 -36.57 14.13
C ASN A 705 -27.31 -35.53 14.67
N PHE A 706 -27.79 -34.59 15.48
CA PHE A 706 -26.98 -33.85 16.44
C PHE A 706 -27.00 -34.63 17.77
N GLY A 707 -25.83 -34.90 18.36
CA GLY A 707 -25.76 -35.68 19.59
C GLY A 707 -24.82 -35.06 20.61
N LEU A 708 -25.37 -34.53 21.70
CA LEU A 708 -24.64 -34.17 22.91
C LEU A 708 -24.57 -35.40 23.81
N ARG A 709 -23.36 -35.88 24.12
CA ARG A 709 -23.14 -37.02 25.01
C ARG A 709 -22.14 -36.64 26.09
N ILE A 710 -22.64 -36.49 27.32
CA ILE A 710 -21.80 -36.24 28.48
C ILE A 710 -21.31 -37.59 29.01
N SER A 711 -19.99 -37.80 29.08
CA SER A 711 -19.40 -39.04 29.59
C SER A 711 -19.34 -39.08 31.13
N GLU A 712 -19.07 -40.27 31.70
CA GLU A 712 -19.07 -40.53 33.15
C GLU A 712 -18.04 -39.69 33.95
N ASP A 713 -17.12 -39.01 33.27
CA ASP A 713 -16.08 -38.13 33.78
C ASP A 713 -16.39 -36.63 33.58
N GLY A 714 -17.63 -36.28 33.23
CA GLY A 714 -18.09 -34.87 33.13
C GLY A 714 -17.76 -34.18 31.81
N ILE A 715 -17.19 -34.89 30.83
CA ILE A 715 -16.83 -34.32 29.53
C ILE A 715 -18.04 -34.38 28.58
N ALA A 716 -18.51 -33.20 28.15
CA ALA A 716 -19.52 -33.07 27.11
C ALA A 716 -18.90 -33.33 25.73
N ASN A 717 -19.29 -34.42 25.07
CA ASN A 717 -18.92 -34.69 23.68
C ASN A 717 -20.06 -34.23 22.77
N ILE A 718 -19.82 -33.18 21.98
CA ILE A 718 -20.74 -32.75 20.93
C ILE A 718 -20.31 -33.43 19.63
N THR A 719 -21.22 -34.20 19.04
CA THR A 719 -20.98 -34.84 17.74
C THR A 719 -21.70 -34.01 16.67
N LEU A 720 -20.93 -33.32 15.83
CA LEU A 720 -21.42 -32.69 14.60
C LEU A 720 -21.27 -33.69 13.46
N SER A 721 -22.36 -34.06 12.79
CA SER A 721 -22.29 -34.69 11.47
C SER A 721 -22.82 -33.73 10.42
N ASP A 722 -21.99 -33.47 9.41
CA ASP A 722 -22.28 -32.79 8.14
C ASP A 722 -22.71 -31.32 8.19
N PHE A 723 -21.74 -30.46 8.48
CA PHE A 723 -21.63 -29.18 7.79
C PHE A 723 -20.26 -29.20 7.07
N LEU A 724 -20.27 -29.16 5.73
CA LEU A 724 -19.10 -29.07 4.82
C LEU A 724 -18.35 -30.37 4.40
N GLY A 725 -18.85 -31.58 4.67
CA GLY A 725 -18.34 -32.80 4.00
C GLY A 725 -16.95 -33.30 4.44
N PHE A 726 -16.54 -33.02 5.68
CA PHE A 726 -15.32 -33.59 6.28
C PHE A 726 -15.66 -34.46 7.50
N ASN A 727 -15.40 -35.76 7.44
CA ASN A 727 -15.50 -36.64 8.61
C ASN A 727 -14.37 -36.33 9.60
N THR A 728 -14.68 -35.72 10.75
CA THR A 728 -13.76 -35.69 11.90
C THR A 728 -14.54 -35.76 13.20
N ALA A 729 -14.16 -36.67 14.09
CA ALA A 729 -14.58 -36.62 15.48
C ALA A 729 -13.92 -35.40 16.15
N LEU A 730 -14.72 -34.55 16.79
CA LEU A 730 -14.25 -33.41 17.57
C LEU A 730 -13.91 -33.90 18.97
N SER A 731 -12.63 -34.08 19.25
CA SER A 731 -12.12 -34.22 20.61
C SER A 731 -11.35 -32.94 20.94
N GLU A 732 -11.69 -32.30 22.06
CA GLU A 732 -11.12 -31.08 22.66
C GLU A 732 -12.04 -29.85 22.63
N ILE A 733 -13.10 -29.89 23.45
CA ILE A 733 -13.71 -28.68 24.03
C ILE A 733 -12.89 -28.32 25.27
N ARG A 734 -12.46 -27.07 25.41
CA ARG A 734 -11.77 -26.56 26.61
C ARG A 734 -12.60 -25.46 27.27
N ASP A 735 -12.41 -25.30 28.58
CA ASP A 735 -12.98 -24.22 29.39
C ASP A 735 -14.50 -24.07 29.32
N VAL A 736 -15.22 -25.17 29.59
CA VAL A 736 -16.65 -25.12 29.85
C VAL A 736 -16.86 -24.57 31.26
N SER A 737 -17.40 -23.36 31.36
CA SER A 737 -17.82 -22.79 32.65
C SER A 737 -19.33 -22.74 32.75
N PHE A 738 -19.84 -23.18 33.90
CA PHE A 738 -21.26 -23.11 34.25
C PHE A 738 -21.45 -21.95 35.22
N ASN A 739 -22.31 -21.00 34.88
CA ASN A 739 -22.62 -19.90 35.79
C ASN A 739 -24.09 -19.50 35.64
N GLY A 740 -24.88 -19.70 36.70
CA GLY A 740 -26.27 -19.21 36.78
C GLY A 740 -27.23 -19.71 35.70
N GLY A 741 -27.06 -20.94 35.18
CA GLY A 741 -27.89 -21.50 34.10
C GLY A 741 -27.33 -21.28 32.70
N ASN A 742 -26.19 -20.61 32.55
CA ASN A 742 -25.52 -20.43 31.27
C ASN A 742 -24.31 -21.36 31.14
N VAL A 743 -24.14 -21.93 29.93
CA VAL A 743 -22.96 -22.69 29.54
C VAL A 743 -22.20 -21.87 28.52
N THR A 744 -21.00 -21.44 28.89
CA THR A 744 -20.09 -20.74 28.00
C THR A 744 -19.04 -21.73 27.52
N PHE A 745 -18.76 -21.75 26.22
CA PHE A 745 -17.72 -22.61 25.66
C PHE A 745 -16.82 -21.81 24.73
N SER A 746 -15.54 -22.20 24.71
CA SER A 746 -14.56 -21.75 23.73
C SER A 746 -13.99 -22.98 23.01
N MET A 747 -13.85 -22.91 21.70
CA MET A 747 -13.17 -23.94 20.93
C MET A 747 -12.21 -23.34 19.93
N GLU A 748 -11.06 -23.98 19.77
CA GLU A 748 -10.04 -23.56 18.82
C GLU A 748 -9.83 -24.66 17.79
N LYS A 749 -9.96 -24.33 16.50
CA LYS A 749 -9.70 -25.29 15.42
C LYS A 749 -9.08 -24.58 14.22
N ARG A 750 -7.90 -25.04 13.81
CA ARG A 750 -7.13 -24.48 12.67
C ARG A 750 -6.89 -22.97 12.78
N GLY A 751 -6.52 -22.50 13.97
CA GLY A 751 -6.25 -21.08 14.23
C GLY A 751 -7.48 -20.18 14.28
N MET A 752 -8.69 -20.77 14.31
CA MET A 752 -9.92 -20.04 14.56
C MET A 752 -10.49 -20.35 15.94
N THR A 753 -10.82 -19.31 16.71
CA THR A 753 -11.48 -19.43 18.01
C THR A 753 -12.96 -19.14 17.88
N PHE A 754 -13.82 -20.04 18.38
CA PHE A 754 -15.26 -19.86 18.43
C PHE A 754 -15.71 -19.76 19.88
N GLN A 755 -16.51 -18.75 20.18
CA GLN A 755 -17.11 -18.56 21.50
C GLN A 755 -18.63 -18.54 21.40
N GLY A 756 -19.30 -19.18 22.35
CA GLY A 756 -20.75 -19.20 22.43
C GLY A 756 -21.28 -19.34 23.84
N ILE A 757 -22.52 -18.85 24.04
CA ILE A 757 -23.26 -18.92 25.29
C ILE A 757 -24.57 -19.67 25.03
N ILE A 758 -24.85 -20.69 25.84
CA ILE A 758 -26.12 -21.40 25.87
C ILE A 758 -26.80 -21.07 27.20
N GLN A 759 -27.93 -20.38 27.17
CA GLN A 759 -28.68 -20.06 28.39
C GLN A 759 -29.79 -21.08 28.60
N PHE A 760 -29.86 -21.68 29.79
CA PHE A 760 -30.92 -22.62 30.18
C PHE A 760 -31.85 -21.98 31.21
N THR A 761 -33.15 -21.97 30.91
CA THR A 761 -34.20 -21.51 31.83
C THR A 761 -35.10 -22.68 32.19
N ALA A 762 -35.21 -23.00 33.48
CA ALA A 762 -36.13 -24.01 33.99
C ALA A 762 -37.50 -23.39 34.30
N THR A 763 -38.59 -24.09 34.00
CA THR A 763 -39.92 -23.66 34.46
C THR A 763 -40.12 -23.96 35.95
N GLY A 764 -40.99 -23.19 36.60
CA GLY A 764 -41.24 -23.26 38.05
C GLY A 764 -41.75 -24.61 38.60
N ASP A 765 -42.06 -25.58 37.74
CA ASP A 765 -42.42 -26.96 38.08
C ASP A 765 -41.32 -27.99 37.74
N GLY A 766 -40.19 -27.55 37.18
CA GLY A 766 -38.97 -28.36 36.98
C GLY A 766 -39.07 -29.42 35.88
N ALA A 767 -40.09 -29.38 35.03
CA ALA A 767 -40.35 -30.42 34.03
C ALA A 767 -39.73 -30.13 32.65
N ASP A 768 -39.54 -28.86 32.28
CA ASP A 768 -39.03 -28.46 30.96
C ASP A 768 -37.85 -27.46 31.09
N MET A 769 -36.85 -27.61 30.22
CA MET A 769 -35.71 -26.69 30.07
C MET A 769 -35.80 -25.99 28.71
N TYR A 770 -35.70 -24.67 28.72
CA TYR A 770 -35.60 -23.84 27.51
C TYR A 770 -34.15 -23.46 27.31
N GLY A 771 -33.63 -23.64 26.10
CA GLY A 771 -32.27 -23.23 25.75
C GLY A 771 -32.28 -22.12 24.70
N ARG A 772 -31.47 -21.08 24.91
CA ARG A 772 -31.21 -20.04 23.90
C ARG A 772 -29.73 -20.03 23.57
N ILE A 773 -29.39 -20.12 22.28
CA ILE A 773 -28.03 -19.92 21.78
C ILE A 773 -27.95 -18.52 21.22
N SER A 774 -27.16 -17.67 21.86
CA SER A 774 -27.19 -16.23 21.58
C SER A 774 -26.09 -15.78 20.62
N ARG A 775 -24.97 -16.53 20.50
CA ARG A 775 -23.81 -16.10 19.70
C ARG A 775 -22.91 -17.26 19.28
N ILE A 776 -22.43 -17.23 18.04
CA ILE A 776 -21.26 -17.99 17.55
C ILE A 776 -20.47 -17.03 16.67
N SER A 777 -19.26 -16.64 17.10
CA SER A 777 -18.38 -15.75 16.32
C SER A 777 -17.04 -16.44 16.06
N PRO A 778 -16.55 -16.53 14.81
CA PRO A 778 -15.19 -16.93 14.52
C PRO A 778 -14.24 -15.74 14.74
N ASN A 779 -13.24 -15.90 15.61
CA ASN A 779 -12.10 -15.00 15.82
C ASN A 779 -12.33 -13.64 16.48
N GLY A 780 -13.50 -13.37 17.08
CA GLY A 780 -13.70 -12.14 17.85
C GLY A 780 -13.50 -10.85 17.05
N SER A 781 -13.62 -10.91 15.72
CA SER A 781 -13.65 -9.75 14.82
C SER A 781 -15.02 -9.70 14.11
N SER A 782 -15.58 -8.49 14.00
CA SER A 782 -16.99 -8.23 13.63
C SER A 782 -17.34 -8.39 12.14
N MET A 783 -16.38 -8.72 11.25
CA MET A 783 -16.64 -8.67 9.81
C MET A 783 -17.56 -9.76 9.25
N TYR A 784 -17.93 -10.79 10.02
CA TYR A 784 -18.84 -11.86 9.56
C TYR A 784 -19.80 -12.37 10.65
N ASP A 785 -20.40 -11.47 11.44
CA ASP A 785 -21.41 -11.87 12.40
C ASP A 785 -22.76 -12.15 11.70
N GLN A 786 -23.06 -13.44 11.45
CA GLN A 786 -24.42 -13.86 11.13
C GLN A 786 -25.19 -14.15 12.42
N TYR A 787 -26.17 -13.30 12.72
CA TYR A 787 -27.05 -13.47 13.87
C TYR A 787 -28.19 -14.43 13.52
N THR A 788 -28.29 -15.56 14.22
CA THR A 788 -29.52 -16.36 14.21
C THR A 788 -29.86 -16.80 15.62
N THR A 789 -30.97 -16.28 16.14
CA THR A 789 -31.53 -16.70 17.43
C THR A 789 -32.43 -17.91 17.19
N TYR A 790 -32.21 -18.97 17.95
CA TYR A 790 -33.10 -20.14 17.97
C TYR A 790 -33.66 -20.34 19.37
N GLU A 791 -34.97 -20.56 19.46
CA GLU A 791 -35.67 -20.88 20.71
C GLU A 791 -36.23 -22.31 20.61
N PHE A 792 -36.14 -23.07 21.69
CA PHE A 792 -36.72 -24.41 21.75
C PHE A 792 -37.39 -24.71 23.08
N GLU A 793 -38.43 -25.53 22.99
CA GLU A 793 -39.27 -26.02 24.09
C GLU A 793 -39.35 -27.54 23.99
N GLY A 794 -38.63 -28.25 24.87
CA GLY A 794 -38.51 -29.72 24.80
C GLY A 794 -37.94 -30.20 23.45
N SER A 795 -38.55 -31.21 22.82
CA SER A 795 -38.10 -31.76 21.52
C SER A 795 -38.64 -31.00 20.29
N LYS A 796 -39.01 -29.72 20.41
CA LYS A 796 -39.54 -28.89 19.32
C LYS A 796 -38.85 -27.52 19.27
N LEU A 797 -38.56 -27.07 18.06
CA LEU A 797 -37.95 -25.77 17.71
C LEU A 797 -39.06 -24.80 17.26
N TYR A 798 -38.99 -23.52 17.64
CA TYR A 798 -39.89 -22.46 17.14
C TYR A 798 -39.16 -21.44 16.29
#